data_AF-A0A5N5QEE7-F1
#
_entry.id   AF-A0A5N5QEE7-F1
#
_cell.length_a   1.000
_cell.length_b   1.000
_cell.length_c   1.000
_cell.angle_alpha   90.00
_cell.angle_beta   90.00
_cell.angle_gamma   90.00
#
_symmetry.space_group_name_H-M   'P 1'
#
loop_
_entity.id
_entity.type
_entity.pdbx_description
1 polymer ?
#
loop_
_entity_poly.entity_id
_entity_poly.type
_entity_poly.pdbx_seq_one_letter_code
_entity_poly.pdbx_strand_id
1 'polypeptide(L)'
;MITAPILLSLASGAFAASASDWQSRSIYQVVTDRFATSDGSGPSCNTGDRKYCGGTFKGITNHLDYIQGMGFDSIWISPITKNIDGSTGQGEAYHGYWPVDLYNLNEHFGTSDDLKELSAALHKRGMYLMVDVVVNHFAATSTPPSLTYSGYTPFNTEADYHPFCWVQDYNNQTQVEQCWLGDSAVALTDINTESQTVISTYNAWIKNLTSFYSIDGLRIDTVKHVRKDFWPEFVKSSGVFAIGEVLSDSANYTGDYTNYMDAVLDYPSWFAVTQAFASTTGNVALIAQNVLDTQKYFKNGGISTGAFLENHDQPRFQSLTTDLSLVKNAMAYTFVTDGIPILYYGQEQGYNGGAEPSSREALWFASFQTQNKPLVDHVTKLNAVRKACIAADSKFLSTQMKVIANNTRSIAIQKGKLLSALTNVGSQGSASSFELSGTGYTANEQLVDVLSCTNITADSSGNVDIAFNGGNPQVIIPVSQLSGSGLCGSAGSSTNKNGAASLVYTGLRVLSSAITVTDLTEQFIGHWIRLLRLWEMGLDTNVSVVDATPTSLVADSPPIVANEPTSPISPVAAYPPSGIPDDDLAAGSAPEFYGFVAGLATGILWVIYILWALLPDSIIRGMGITWYPSREWALLIPSYAVFLVLLTYFTYFALAIYATPSYYEVKSITDVSRGLDSETEVIPQAYDLPIGLVNRVIYGKRHQVKHLSNQ
;
A
#
# COMPACT_ATOMS: atom_id res chain seq x y z
N MET A 1 -39.98 8.38 18.28
CA MET A 1 -38.64 8.30 18.89
C MET A 1 -37.89 7.19 18.17
N ILE A 2 -36.84 7.57 17.47
CA ILE A 2 -36.06 6.73 16.54
C ILE A 2 -34.91 6.10 17.32
N THR A 3 -34.72 4.79 17.20
CA THR A 3 -33.44 4.12 17.47
C THR A 3 -33.25 3.03 16.41
N ALA A 4 -32.40 3.33 15.43
CA ALA A 4 -31.93 2.39 14.40
C ALA A 4 -30.70 1.62 14.92
N PRO A 5 -30.59 0.29 14.71
CA PRO A 5 -29.36 -0.44 14.99
C PRO A 5 -28.38 -0.34 13.82
N ILE A 6 -27.13 -0.04 14.17
CA ILE A 6 -25.98 0.22 13.30
C ILE A 6 -25.47 -1.10 12.72
N LEU A 7 -25.43 -1.21 11.39
CA LEU A 7 -24.65 -2.23 10.68
C LEU A 7 -23.16 -1.84 10.78
N LEU A 8 -22.36 -2.65 11.47
CA LEU A 8 -20.90 -2.56 11.42
C LEU A 8 -20.41 -3.28 10.15
N SER A 9 -20.31 -2.54 9.05
CA SER A 9 -19.46 -2.97 7.93
C SER A 9 -18.01 -2.98 8.41
N LEU A 10 -17.31 -4.11 8.26
CA LEU A 10 -15.85 -4.12 8.23
C LEU A 10 -15.41 -3.40 6.96
N ALA A 11 -15.50 -2.08 6.99
CA ALA A 11 -14.57 -1.24 6.26
C ALA A 11 -13.21 -1.57 6.88
N SER A 12 -12.29 -2.10 6.08
CA SER A 12 -10.88 -1.90 6.37
C SER A 12 -10.70 -0.40 6.47
N GLY A 13 -10.72 0.15 7.68
CA GLY A 13 -10.36 1.52 7.90
C GLY A 13 -8.98 1.65 7.27
N ALA A 14 -8.85 2.50 6.26
CA ALA A 14 -7.55 3.00 5.83
C ALA A 14 -7.01 3.77 7.04
N PHE A 15 -6.38 3.06 7.97
CA PHE A 15 -5.57 3.70 8.98
C PHE A 15 -4.46 4.37 8.19
N ALA A 16 -4.43 5.71 8.26
CA ALA A 16 -3.34 6.49 7.72
C ALA A 16 -2.00 5.92 8.20
N ALA A 17 -1.05 5.76 7.29
CA ALA A 17 0.24 5.17 7.59
C ALA A 17 0.94 5.96 8.72
N SER A 18 1.26 5.25 9.80
CA SER A 18 1.93 5.83 10.96
C SER A 18 3.41 6.12 10.67
N ALA A 19 4.05 6.95 11.50
CA ALA A 19 5.49 7.18 11.40
C ALA A 19 6.32 5.87 11.47
N SER A 20 5.87 4.86 12.21
CA SER A 20 6.50 3.54 12.23
C SER A 20 6.34 2.77 10.91
N ASP A 21 5.20 2.90 10.23
CA ASP A 21 4.97 2.25 8.93
C ASP A 21 5.84 2.86 7.82
N TRP A 22 6.22 4.13 7.97
CA TRP A 22 7.11 4.84 7.05
C TRP A 22 8.59 4.46 7.22
N GLN A 23 9.03 4.06 8.42
CA GLN A 23 10.44 3.70 8.67
C GLN A 23 10.93 2.52 7.81
N SER A 24 10.04 1.59 7.44
CA SER A 24 10.37 0.45 6.59
C SER A 24 10.43 0.79 5.09
N ARG A 25 9.98 1.99 4.69
CA ARG A 25 9.81 2.36 3.28
C ARG A 25 11.11 2.85 2.65
N SER A 26 11.10 2.89 1.32
CA SER A 26 12.05 3.65 0.51
C SER A 26 11.29 4.51 -0.48
N ILE A 27 11.65 5.79 -0.54
CA ILE A 27 10.94 6.83 -1.27
C ILE A 27 11.65 7.12 -2.59
N TYR A 28 10.89 7.13 -3.68
CA TYR A 28 11.32 7.65 -4.97
C TYR A 28 10.70 9.02 -5.22
N GLN A 29 11.51 10.08 -5.17
CA GLN A 29 11.07 11.46 -5.35
C GLN A 29 11.03 11.83 -6.84
N VAL A 30 9.91 12.40 -7.29
CA VAL A 30 9.70 12.85 -8.67
C VAL A 30 9.31 14.32 -8.73
N VAL A 31 9.75 15.02 -9.78
CA VAL A 31 9.10 16.26 -10.22
C VAL A 31 8.02 15.87 -11.21
N THR A 32 6.74 16.12 -10.88
CA THR A 32 5.59 15.61 -11.65
C THR A 32 5.68 15.97 -13.13
N ASP A 33 5.98 17.24 -13.45
CA ASP A 33 6.14 17.74 -14.82
C ASP A 33 7.28 17.09 -15.62
N ARG A 34 8.25 16.48 -14.93
CA ARG A 34 9.51 16.03 -15.54
C ARG A 34 9.68 14.52 -15.53
N PHE A 35 8.79 13.78 -14.87
CA PHE A 35 8.92 12.33 -14.78
C PHE A 35 8.39 11.61 -16.02
N ALA A 36 7.10 11.74 -16.31
CA ALA A 36 6.45 11.00 -17.38
C ALA A 36 5.18 11.73 -17.88
N THR A 37 4.95 11.69 -19.19
CA THR A 37 3.74 12.21 -19.85
C THR A 37 2.63 11.16 -19.90
N SER A 38 1.37 11.59 -20.01
CA SER A 38 0.22 10.68 -20.05
C SER A 38 0.22 9.75 -21.28
N ASP A 39 0.67 10.26 -22.43
CA ASP A 39 0.68 9.57 -23.71
C ASP A 39 1.97 8.78 -23.99
N GLY A 40 2.93 8.83 -23.06
CA GLY A 40 4.25 8.21 -23.19
C GLY A 40 5.17 8.93 -24.19
N SER A 41 4.79 10.12 -24.66
CA SER A 41 5.66 10.95 -25.49
C SER A 41 6.85 11.48 -24.68
N GLY A 42 7.97 11.72 -25.37
CA GLY A 42 9.13 12.42 -24.80
C GLY A 42 9.30 13.80 -25.42
N PRO A 43 8.47 14.80 -25.05
CA PRO A 43 8.58 16.13 -25.64
C PRO A 43 9.93 16.78 -25.30
N SER A 44 10.31 17.77 -26.10
CA SER A 44 11.48 18.59 -25.78
C SER A 44 11.27 19.27 -24.43
N CYS A 45 12.28 19.20 -23.58
CA CYS A 45 12.26 19.76 -22.23
C CYS A 45 13.65 20.29 -21.91
N ASN A 46 13.92 21.52 -22.34
CA ASN A 46 15.16 22.20 -21.99
C ASN A 46 14.97 22.84 -20.60
N THR A 47 15.77 22.40 -19.64
CA THR A 47 15.69 22.89 -18.26
C THR A 47 15.91 24.40 -18.18
N GLY A 48 16.75 24.97 -19.05
CA GLY A 48 17.00 26.42 -19.11
C GLY A 48 15.79 27.26 -19.50
N ASP A 49 14.78 26.67 -20.14
CA ASP A 49 13.56 27.40 -20.51
C ASP A 49 12.66 27.64 -19.30
N ARG A 50 12.79 26.82 -18.24
CA ARG A 50 11.99 26.86 -17.01
C ARG A 50 10.48 26.86 -17.26
N LYS A 51 10.00 25.98 -18.14
CA LYS A 51 8.58 25.85 -18.51
C LYS A 51 8.02 24.49 -18.12
N TYR A 52 6.69 24.38 -18.17
CA TYR A 52 6.03 23.07 -18.16
C TYR A 52 6.47 22.26 -19.38
N CYS A 53 6.81 21.00 -19.15
CA CYS A 53 7.20 20.03 -20.16
C CYS A 53 6.14 18.93 -20.39
N GLY A 54 5.11 18.86 -19.55
CA GLY A 54 3.91 18.06 -19.79
C GLY A 54 3.83 16.74 -19.02
N GLY A 55 4.63 16.57 -17.95
CA GLY A 55 4.51 15.41 -17.07
C GLY A 55 3.26 15.46 -16.19
N THR A 56 2.66 14.30 -15.91
CA THR A 56 1.32 14.19 -15.30
C THR A 56 1.21 13.07 -14.26
N PHE A 57 0.16 13.11 -13.43
CA PHE A 57 -0.17 12.02 -12.51
C PHE A 57 -0.43 10.69 -13.25
N LYS A 58 -1.07 10.76 -14.42
CA LYS A 58 -1.30 9.59 -15.26
C LYS A 58 0.01 9.02 -15.82
N GLY A 59 0.93 9.88 -16.24
CA GLY A 59 2.27 9.47 -16.66
C GLY A 59 3.02 8.72 -15.56
N ILE A 60 2.96 9.21 -14.31
CA ILE A 60 3.52 8.51 -13.14
C ILE A 60 2.86 7.13 -12.98
N THR A 61 1.53 7.07 -13.02
CA THR A 61 0.75 5.83 -12.90
C THR A 61 1.19 4.78 -13.91
N ASN A 62 1.45 5.20 -15.16
CA ASN A 62 1.88 4.32 -16.25
C ASN A 62 3.30 3.76 -16.07
N HIS A 63 4.13 4.33 -15.18
CA HIS A 63 5.53 3.95 -14.98
C HIS A 63 5.82 3.44 -13.56
N LEU A 64 4.80 3.06 -12.78
CA LEU A 64 4.99 2.49 -11.45
C LEU A 64 5.83 1.20 -11.45
N ASP A 65 5.81 0.42 -12.55
CA ASP A 65 6.63 -0.79 -12.69
C ASP A 65 8.14 -0.46 -12.70
N TYR A 66 8.53 0.69 -13.26
CA TYR A 66 9.92 1.15 -13.27
C TYR A 66 10.41 1.45 -11.85
N ILE A 67 9.58 2.18 -11.08
CA ILE A 67 9.88 2.56 -9.69
C ILE A 67 9.91 1.30 -8.79
N GLN A 68 8.86 0.49 -8.86
CA GLN A 68 8.73 -0.72 -8.04
C GLN A 68 9.79 -1.77 -8.39
N GLY A 69 10.21 -1.85 -9.66
CA GLY A 69 11.26 -2.75 -10.13
C GLY A 69 12.63 -2.49 -9.48
N MET A 70 12.90 -1.25 -9.06
CA MET A 70 14.10 -0.90 -8.28
C MET A 70 13.95 -1.12 -6.77
N GLY A 71 12.79 -1.64 -6.33
CA GLY A 71 12.52 -1.97 -4.94
C GLY A 71 11.94 -0.82 -4.11
N PHE A 72 11.63 0.34 -4.70
CA PHE A 72 10.92 1.41 -4.00
C PHE A 72 9.46 1.00 -3.73
N ASP A 73 8.95 1.38 -2.57
CA ASP A 73 7.59 1.11 -2.13
C ASP A 73 6.86 2.37 -1.66
N SER A 74 7.37 3.53 -2.04
CA SER A 74 6.68 4.81 -1.86
C SER A 74 7.19 5.82 -2.89
N ILE A 75 6.36 6.78 -3.25
CA ILE A 75 6.73 7.91 -4.11
C ILE A 75 6.47 9.23 -3.41
N TRP A 76 7.31 10.22 -3.66
CA TRP A 76 7.09 11.61 -3.27
C TRP A 76 6.92 12.45 -4.53
N ILE A 77 5.73 13.04 -4.71
CA ILE A 77 5.41 13.90 -5.87
C ILE A 77 5.42 15.38 -5.49
N SER A 78 5.63 16.25 -6.49
CA SER A 78 5.57 17.72 -6.35
C SER A 78 4.26 18.23 -5.74
N PRO A 79 4.22 19.50 -5.25
CA PRO A 79 2.98 20.06 -4.72
C PRO A 79 1.89 20.11 -5.77
N ILE A 80 0.67 19.74 -5.36
CA ILE A 80 -0.44 19.47 -6.27
C ILE A 80 -1.42 20.65 -6.41
N THR A 81 -1.28 21.68 -5.58
CA THR A 81 -2.17 22.85 -5.56
C THR A 81 -2.00 23.72 -6.80
N LYS A 82 -3.02 24.50 -7.15
CA LYS A 82 -2.98 25.42 -8.28
C LYS A 82 -1.91 26.49 -8.05
N ASN A 83 -1.07 26.64 -9.07
CA ASN A 83 0.05 27.56 -9.07
C ASN A 83 -0.23 28.80 -9.91
N ILE A 84 0.63 29.82 -9.79
CA ILE A 84 0.64 30.94 -10.72
C ILE A 84 0.88 30.44 -12.16
N ASP A 85 0.10 30.95 -13.10
CA ASP A 85 0.17 30.54 -14.49
C ASP A 85 0.88 31.57 -15.37
N GLY A 86 1.48 31.09 -16.46
CA GLY A 86 2.29 31.90 -17.36
C GLY A 86 3.72 32.15 -16.87
N SER A 87 4.50 32.83 -17.72
CA SER A 87 5.91 33.11 -17.44
C SER A 87 6.07 34.34 -16.55
N THR A 88 6.80 34.19 -15.45
CA THR A 88 6.98 35.21 -14.40
C THR A 88 8.29 36.01 -14.53
N GLY A 89 9.05 35.81 -15.61
CA GLY A 89 10.43 36.28 -15.72
C GLY A 89 11.45 35.36 -15.03
N GLN A 90 11.02 34.56 -14.04
CA GLN A 90 11.81 33.47 -13.44
C GLN A 90 11.46 32.09 -14.03
N GLY A 91 10.50 32.02 -14.95
CA GLY A 91 9.98 30.77 -15.52
C GLY A 91 8.49 30.60 -15.24
N GLU A 92 7.98 29.40 -15.47
CA GLU A 92 6.64 28.95 -15.12
C GLU A 92 6.71 28.05 -13.88
N ALA A 93 5.58 27.90 -13.18
CA ALA A 93 5.51 27.18 -11.91
C ALA A 93 5.49 25.64 -12.03
N TYR A 94 6.23 25.07 -12.98
CA TYR A 94 6.23 23.62 -13.30
C TYR A 94 6.58 22.71 -12.12
N HIS A 95 7.19 23.27 -11.09
CA HIS A 95 7.65 22.59 -9.89
C HIS A 95 6.60 22.49 -8.78
N GLY A 96 5.54 23.32 -8.83
CA GLY A 96 4.44 23.29 -7.85
C GLY A 96 4.57 24.19 -6.62
N TYR A 97 5.74 24.81 -6.39
CA TYR A 97 6.04 25.63 -5.20
C TYR A 97 5.60 27.10 -5.26
N TRP A 98 4.84 27.51 -6.26
CA TRP A 98 4.29 28.87 -6.39
C TRP A 98 2.75 28.85 -6.30
N PRO A 99 2.19 28.36 -5.18
CA PRO A 99 0.74 28.22 -5.05
C PRO A 99 0.06 29.59 -5.05
N VAL A 100 -1.16 29.61 -5.59
CA VAL A 100 -2.07 30.77 -5.52
C VAL A 100 -3.46 30.37 -5.04
N ASP A 101 -3.80 29.08 -5.13
CA ASP A 101 -5.09 28.55 -4.71
C ASP A 101 -4.94 27.12 -4.16
N LEU A 102 -5.25 26.96 -2.86
CA LEU A 102 -5.12 25.69 -2.14
C LEU A 102 -6.24 24.69 -2.45
N TYR A 103 -7.38 25.13 -2.96
CA TYR A 103 -8.56 24.27 -3.15
C TYR A 103 -8.69 23.72 -4.56
N ASN A 104 -7.93 24.27 -5.51
CA ASN A 104 -7.83 23.75 -6.87
C ASN A 104 -6.50 23.05 -7.09
N LEU A 105 -6.50 22.03 -7.95
CA LEU A 105 -5.27 21.34 -8.37
C LEU A 105 -4.55 22.11 -9.48
N ASN A 106 -3.25 21.84 -9.62
CA ASN A 106 -2.49 22.26 -10.79
C ASN A 106 -2.99 21.51 -12.04
N GLU A 107 -3.68 22.22 -12.92
CA GLU A 107 -4.30 21.65 -14.13
C GLU A 107 -3.29 21.05 -15.12
N HIS A 108 -2.02 21.49 -15.08
CA HIS A 108 -0.95 20.93 -15.92
C HIS A 108 -0.60 19.49 -15.54
N PHE A 109 -0.84 19.07 -14.29
CA PHE A 109 -0.53 17.70 -13.83
C PHE A 109 -1.65 16.69 -14.09
N GLY A 110 -2.85 17.18 -14.43
CA GLY A 110 -4.03 16.37 -14.68
C GLY A 110 -5.20 16.71 -13.76
N THR A 111 -6.17 15.81 -13.71
CA THR A 111 -7.43 15.99 -12.97
C THR A 111 -7.37 15.42 -11.56
N SER A 112 -8.39 15.74 -10.76
CA SER A 112 -8.61 15.13 -9.44
C SER A 112 -8.74 13.60 -9.53
N ASP A 113 -9.36 13.09 -10.60
CA ASP A 113 -9.53 11.65 -10.80
C ASP A 113 -8.21 10.98 -11.17
N ASP A 114 -7.33 11.64 -11.94
CA ASP A 114 -5.98 11.11 -12.23
C ASP A 114 -5.15 10.95 -10.94
N LEU A 115 -5.25 11.90 -10.00
CA LEU A 115 -4.55 11.81 -8.71
C LEU A 115 -5.12 10.68 -7.82
N LYS A 116 -6.44 10.50 -7.81
CA LYS A 116 -7.08 9.37 -7.11
C LYS A 116 -6.68 8.03 -7.75
N GLU A 117 -6.59 7.97 -9.08
CA GLU A 117 -6.13 6.79 -9.80
C GLU A 117 -4.68 6.45 -9.42
N LEU A 118 -3.78 7.46 -9.38
CA LEU A 118 -2.40 7.28 -8.95
C LEU A 118 -2.33 6.71 -7.52
N SER A 119 -3.06 7.31 -6.59
CA SER A 119 -3.16 6.84 -5.19
C SER A 119 -3.64 5.38 -5.13
N ALA A 120 -4.76 5.06 -5.79
CA ALA A 120 -5.31 3.70 -5.82
C ALA A 120 -4.35 2.68 -6.48
N ALA A 121 -3.62 3.09 -7.53
CA ALA A 121 -2.66 2.23 -8.21
C ALA A 121 -1.43 1.93 -7.32
N LEU A 122 -0.96 2.91 -6.55
CA LEU A 122 0.09 2.71 -5.54
C LEU A 122 -0.39 1.75 -4.44
N HIS A 123 -1.56 1.98 -3.87
CA HIS A 123 -2.10 1.13 -2.79
C HIS A 123 -2.33 -0.31 -3.25
N LYS A 124 -2.80 -0.52 -4.49
CA LYS A 124 -2.95 -1.86 -5.08
C LYS A 124 -1.62 -2.61 -5.17
N ARG A 125 -0.50 -1.89 -5.23
CA ARG A 125 0.88 -2.41 -5.27
C ARG A 125 1.53 -2.51 -3.88
N GLY A 126 0.82 -2.14 -2.82
CA GLY A 126 1.38 -2.03 -1.47
C GLY A 126 2.38 -0.88 -1.30
N MET A 127 2.28 0.15 -2.17
CA MET A 127 3.12 1.34 -2.16
C MET A 127 2.38 2.54 -1.55
N TYR A 128 3.14 3.51 -1.04
CA TYR A 128 2.60 4.73 -0.44
C TYR A 128 2.75 5.98 -1.33
N LEU A 129 1.77 6.88 -1.23
CA LEU A 129 1.80 8.20 -1.83
C LEU A 129 2.18 9.26 -0.79
N MET A 130 3.33 9.90 -1.00
CA MET A 130 3.72 11.13 -0.32
C MET A 130 3.49 12.33 -1.23
N VAL A 131 2.82 13.37 -0.72
CA VAL A 131 2.57 14.62 -1.44
C VAL A 131 3.34 15.75 -0.78
N ASP A 132 4.02 16.55 -1.60
CA ASP A 132 4.64 17.78 -1.15
C ASP A 132 3.61 18.88 -0.88
N VAL A 133 3.80 19.68 0.17
CA VAL A 133 2.91 20.79 0.53
C VAL A 133 3.70 22.03 0.92
N VAL A 134 3.19 23.18 0.48
CA VAL A 134 3.71 24.51 0.85
C VAL A 134 2.71 25.17 1.78
N VAL A 135 3.19 25.57 2.96
CA VAL A 135 2.42 26.32 3.97
C VAL A 135 2.90 27.76 4.07
N ASN A 136 4.21 27.97 3.89
CA ASN A 136 4.87 29.24 4.19
C ASN A 136 4.33 30.42 3.38
N HIS A 137 4.08 30.22 2.09
CA HIS A 137 3.87 31.33 1.16
C HIS A 137 2.93 30.97 0.01
N PHE A 138 2.34 32.02 -0.58
CA PHE A 138 1.85 32.03 -1.96
C PHE A 138 2.83 32.77 -2.87
N ALA A 139 2.63 32.72 -4.19
CA ALA A 139 3.49 33.42 -5.14
C ALA A 139 2.81 34.63 -5.80
N ALA A 140 3.57 35.70 -5.97
CA ALA A 140 3.14 36.95 -6.58
C ALA A 140 4.19 37.49 -7.57
N THR A 141 3.73 38.09 -8.67
CA THR A 141 4.59 38.82 -9.63
C THR A 141 4.71 40.31 -9.32
N SER A 142 4.28 40.72 -8.12
CA SER A 142 4.38 42.10 -7.64
C SER A 142 4.51 42.12 -6.12
N THR A 143 4.99 43.24 -5.60
CA THR A 143 5.13 43.50 -4.15
C THR A 143 4.29 44.71 -3.74
N PRO A 144 3.97 44.89 -2.44
CA PRO A 144 3.29 46.08 -1.97
C PRO A 144 4.02 47.39 -2.35
N PRO A 145 3.28 48.47 -2.68
CA PRO A 145 1.83 48.61 -2.62
C PRO A 145 1.09 48.13 -3.89
N SER A 146 1.78 47.58 -4.89
CA SER A 146 1.18 47.16 -6.17
C SER A 146 0.48 45.80 -6.10
N LEU A 147 0.78 45.00 -5.09
CA LEU A 147 0.20 43.67 -4.88
C LEU A 147 -1.29 43.75 -4.54
N THR A 148 -2.10 42.90 -5.18
CA THR A 148 -3.52 42.72 -4.88
C THR A 148 -3.79 41.32 -4.35
N TYR A 149 -4.45 41.22 -3.20
CA TYR A 149 -4.65 39.93 -2.52
C TYR A 149 -5.89 39.14 -2.99
N SER A 150 -6.82 39.76 -3.72
CA SER A 150 -8.10 39.13 -4.09
C SER A 150 -7.99 37.91 -5.03
N GLY A 151 -6.81 37.68 -5.64
CA GLY A 151 -6.55 36.55 -6.53
C GLY A 151 -6.11 35.27 -5.84
N TYR A 152 -5.96 35.31 -4.51
CA TYR A 152 -5.42 34.21 -3.70
C TYR A 152 -6.52 33.51 -2.92
N THR A 153 -6.49 32.18 -2.86
CA THR A 153 -7.53 31.39 -2.16
C THR A 153 -6.89 30.37 -1.22
N PRO A 154 -7.27 30.33 0.08
CA PRO A 154 -8.32 31.12 0.74
C PRO A 154 -7.89 32.51 1.24
N PHE A 155 -6.60 32.81 1.23
CA PHE A 155 -6.02 34.00 1.86
C PHE A 155 -6.10 35.21 0.93
N ASN A 156 -7.25 35.90 0.94
CA ASN A 156 -7.54 36.95 -0.03
C ASN A 156 -7.45 38.37 0.52
N THR A 157 -6.92 38.54 1.73
CA THR A 157 -6.74 39.85 2.37
C THR A 157 -5.30 40.07 2.81
N GLU A 158 -4.86 41.33 2.87
CA GLU A 158 -3.51 41.69 3.33
C GLU A 158 -3.21 41.18 4.75
N ALA A 159 -4.23 41.09 5.61
CA ALA A 159 -4.09 40.65 7.00
C ALA A 159 -3.72 39.15 7.13
N ASP A 160 -3.92 38.36 6.07
CA ASP A 160 -3.53 36.95 6.02
C ASP A 160 -2.02 36.76 5.81
N TYR A 161 -1.28 37.84 5.56
CA TYR A 161 0.14 37.84 5.25
C TYR A 161 0.95 38.63 6.27
N HIS A 162 2.22 38.27 6.44
CA HIS A 162 3.16 39.09 7.17
C HIS A 162 3.44 40.40 6.44
N PRO A 163 3.72 41.50 7.17
CA PRO A 163 4.17 42.74 6.56
C PRO A 163 5.37 42.51 5.63
N PHE A 164 5.35 43.13 4.47
CA PHE A 164 6.41 42.93 3.47
C PHE A 164 7.78 43.38 3.99
N CYS A 165 8.70 42.42 4.05
CA CYS A 165 10.12 42.60 4.24
C CYS A 165 10.84 41.43 3.57
N TRP A 166 12.09 41.62 3.15
CA TRP A 166 12.92 40.50 2.68
C TRP A 166 13.68 39.88 3.84
N VAL A 167 13.88 38.56 3.80
CA VAL A 167 14.86 37.90 4.68
C VAL A 167 16.26 38.41 4.33
N GLN A 168 16.95 39.04 5.27
CA GLN A 168 18.29 39.62 5.06
C GLN A 168 19.34 38.96 5.95
N ASP A 169 18.97 38.55 7.16
CA ASP A 169 19.82 37.92 8.16
C ASP A 169 19.23 36.56 8.56
N TYR A 170 19.82 35.49 8.02
CA TYR A 170 19.44 34.11 8.34
C TYR A 170 19.82 33.67 9.76
N ASN A 171 20.54 34.49 10.53
CA ASN A 171 20.76 34.24 11.97
C ASN A 171 19.65 34.82 12.84
N ASN A 172 18.78 35.67 12.28
CA ASN A 172 17.61 36.19 12.96
C ASN A 172 16.39 35.33 12.65
N GLN A 173 16.09 34.37 13.52
CA GLN A 173 15.00 33.41 13.31
C GLN A 173 13.64 34.09 13.09
N THR A 174 13.34 35.20 13.77
CA THR A 174 12.09 35.95 13.54
C THR A 174 12.02 36.50 12.11
N GLN A 175 13.14 36.98 11.57
CA GLN A 175 13.16 37.45 10.18
C GLN A 175 13.02 36.29 9.19
N VAL A 176 13.63 35.14 9.48
CA VAL A 176 13.48 33.91 8.69
C VAL A 176 12.03 33.43 8.67
N GLU A 177 11.28 33.64 9.76
CA GLU A 177 9.90 33.20 9.94
C GLU A 177 8.82 34.19 9.48
N GLN A 178 9.13 35.49 9.38
CA GLN A 178 8.12 36.54 9.19
C GLN A 178 8.44 37.51 8.04
N CYS A 179 9.53 37.30 7.31
CA CYS A 179 9.83 38.04 6.08
C CYS A 179 9.75 37.15 4.85
N TRP A 180 9.46 37.77 3.73
CA TRP A 180 9.16 37.13 2.46
C TRP A 180 10.42 36.55 1.81
N LEU A 181 10.23 35.40 1.17
CA LEU A 181 11.20 34.73 0.31
C LEU A 181 11.00 35.15 -1.15
N GLY A 182 11.91 34.71 -2.03
CA GLY A 182 11.86 35.01 -3.46
C GLY A 182 12.55 36.34 -3.80
N ASP A 183 12.10 36.99 -4.87
CA ASP A 183 12.67 38.23 -5.38
C ASP A 183 11.58 39.15 -5.97
N SER A 184 11.99 40.28 -6.57
CA SER A 184 11.04 41.23 -7.14
C SER A 184 10.32 40.75 -8.41
N ALA A 185 10.79 39.67 -9.05
CA ALA A 185 10.11 39.05 -10.18
C ALA A 185 9.07 38.03 -9.72
N VAL A 186 9.42 37.21 -8.72
CA VAL A 186 8.50 36.29 -8.03
C VAL A 186 8.69 36.43 -6.52
N ALA A 187 7.80 37.22 -5.91
CA ALA A 187 7.74 37.39 -4.47
C ALA A 187 6.95 36.24 -3.86
N LEU A 188 7.51 35.57 -2.85
CA LEU A 188 6.82 34.55 -2.09
C LEU A 188 6.15 35.22 -0.90
N THR A 189 4.89 35.59 -1.08
CA THR A 189 4.06 36.32 -0.12
C THR A 189 3.89 35.48 1.14
N ASP A 190 4.53 35.91 2.22
CA ASP A 190 4.64 35.12 3.45
C ASP A 190 3.34 35.14 4.24
N ILE A 191 2.81 33.96 4.56
CA ILE A 191 1.52 33.77 5.21
C ILE A 191 1.68 33.98 6.73
N ASN A 192 0.77 34.74 7.34
CA ASN A 192 0.76 35.01 8.77
C ASN A 192 0.28 33.78 9.56
N THR A 193 1.21 32.87 9.86
CA THR A 193 0.97 31.60 10.56
C THR A 193 0.73 31.74 12.08
N GLU A 194 0.68 32.96 12.58
CA GLU A 194 0.27 33.36 13.93
C GLU A 194 -1.25 33.64 13.99
N SER A 195 -1.89 33.89 12.85
CA SER A 195 -3.33 34.12 12.76
C SER A 195 -4.12 32.84 13.00
N GLN A 196 -4.99 32.84 14.02
CA GLN A 196 -5.82 31.68 14.33
C GLN A 196 -6.74 31.28 13.16
N THR A 197 -7.19 32.25 12.37
CA THR A 197 -7.98 32.00 11.16
C THR A 197 -7.15 31.22 10.14
N VAL A 198 -5.91 31.66 9.88
CA VAL A 198 -4.96 30.99 8.97
C VAL A 198 -4.67 29.57 9.44
N ILE A 199 -4.33 29.40 10.72
CA ILE A 199 -4.05 28.07 11.32
C ILE A 199 -5.24 27.13 11.15
N SER A 200 -6.45 27.57 11.53
CA SER A 200 -7.66 26.75 11.42
C SER A 200 -8.00 26.39 9.96
N THR A 201 -7.71 27.29 9.03
CA THR A 201 -7.92 27.08 7.60
C THR A 201 -6.95 26.04 7.05
N TYR A 202 -5.66 26.14 7.39
CA TYR A 202 -4.67 25.12 7.01
C TYR A 202 -4.97 23.75 7.59
N ASN A 203 -5.36 23.68 8.87
CA ASN A 203 -5.72 22.41 9.51
C ASN A 203 -6.93 21.74 8.85
N ALA A 204 -7.95 22.52 8.47
CA ALA A 204 -9.09 22.01 7.71
C ALA A 204 -8.70 21.58 6.29
N TRP A 205 -7.88 22.38 5.61
CA TRP A 205 -7.40 22.08 4.27
C TRP A 205 -6.59 20.79 4.23
N ILE A 206 -5.56 20.64 5.08
CA ILE A 206 -4.67 19.48 5.01
C ILE A 206 -5.38 18.18 5.39
N LYS A 207 -6.31 18.24 6.36
CA LYS A 207 -7.17 17.12 6.72
C LYS A 207 -8.04 16.66 5.54
N ASN A 208 -8.63 17.61 4.81
CA ASN A 208 -9.44 17.30 3.66
C ASN A 208 -8.59 16.77 2.50
N LEU A 209 -7.44 17.39 2.24
CA LEU A 209 -6.53 17.00 1.17
C LEU A 209 -6.08 15.53 1.32
N THR A 210 -5.59 15.20 2.51
CA THR A 210 -5.09 13.86 2.83
C THR A 210 -6.18 12.80 2.77
N SER A 211 -7.34 13.07 3.38
CA SER A 211 -8.48 12.15 3.35
C SER A 211 -9.10 11.98 1.96
N PHE A 212 -9.17 13.05 1.15
CA PHE A 212 -9.87 13.01 -0.14
C PHE A 212 -9.07 12.29 -1.22
N TYR A 213 -7.74 12.41 -1.20
CA TYR A 213 -6.84 11.73 -2.14
C TYR A 213 -6.19 10.47 -1.58
N SER A 214 -6.53 10.08 -0.34
CA SER A 214 -5.92 8.94 0.36
C SER A 214 -4.39 9.03 0.36
N ILE A 215 -3.87 10.19 0.77
CA ILE A 215 -2.42 10.42 0.86
C ILE A 215 -1.90 9.71 2.12
N ASP A 216 -0.75 9.05 2.03
CA ASP A 216 -0.16 8.27 3.13
C ASP A 216 0.85 9.07 3.95
N GLY A 217 1.40 10.14 3.39
CA GLY A 217 2.37 11.00 4.05
C GLY A 217 2.57 12.35 3.34
N LEU A 218 3.19 13.28 4.03
CA LEU A 218 3.47 14.62 3.53
C LEU A 218 4.97 14.88 3.57
N ARG A 219 5.49 15.48 2.50
CA ARG A 219 6.72 16.29 2.60
C ARG A 219 6.30 17.74 2.74
N ILE A 220 6.85 18.43 3.73
CA ILE A 220 6.50 19.83 4.01
C ILE A 220 7.67 20.71 3.60
N ASP A 221 7.42 21.61 2.67
CA ASP A 221 8.37 22.60 2.18
C ASP A 221 8.69 23.67 3.25
N THR A 222 9.88 24.27 3.17
CA THR A 222 10.23 25.52 3.86
C THR A 222 9.95 25.55 5.37
N VAL A 223 10.09 24.41 6.07
CA VAL A 223 9.67 24.27 7.48
C VAL A 223 10.30 25.29 8.42
N LYS A 224 11.57 25.65 8.18
CA LYS A 224 12.31 26.59 9.03
C LYS A 224 11.83 28.05 8.95
N HIS A 225 10.98 28.34 7.97
CA HIS A 225 10.39 29.65 7.71
C HIS A 225 9.02 29.82 8.36
N VAL A 226 8.55 28.82 9.09
CA VAL A 226 7.32 28.91 9.90
C VAL A 226 7.67 28.62 11.35
N ARG A 227 7.09 29.40 12.25
CA ARG A 227 7.22 29.22 13.70
C ARG A 227 6.95 27.78 14.14
N LYS A 228 7.80 27.25 15.02
CA LYS A 228 7.80 25.82 15.39
C LYS A 228 6.49 25.30 15.96
N ASP A 229 5.76 26.13 16.71
CA ASP A 229 4.51 25.75 17.37
C ASP A 229 3.30 25.65 16.43
N PHE A 230 3.43 26.05 15.15
CA PHE A 230 2.44 25.77 14.11
C PHE A 230 2.37 24.26 13.78
N TRP A 231 3.52 23.59 13.71
CA TRP A 231 3.65 22.26 13.12
C TRP A 231 2.90 21.12 13.86
N PRO A 232 2.91 21.04 15.20
CA PRO A 232 2.28 19.91 15.89
C PRO A 232 0.78 19.77 15.60
N GLU A 233 0.03 20.88 15.52
CA GLU A 233 -1.40 20.84 15.22
C GLU A 233 -1.66 20.55 13.73
N PHE A 234 -0.83 21.11 12.84
CA PHE A 234 -0.91 20.86 11.40
C PHE A 234 -0.67 19.38 11.06
N VAL A 235 0.41 18.80 11.57
CA VAL A 235 0.75 17.37 11.38
C VAL A 235 -0.31 16.47 12.02
N LYS A 236 -0.82 16.83 13.20
CA LYS A 236 -1.94 16.08 13.80
C LYS A 236 -3.21 16.15 12.95
N SER A 237 -3.48 17.30 12.32
CA SER A 237 -4.66 17.51 11.50
C SER A 237 -4.59 16.79 10.15
N SER A 238 -3.39 16.66 9.57
CA SER A 238 -3.18 15.83 8.38
C SER A 238 -3.49 14.36 8.65
N GLY A 239 -3.26 13.90 9.88
CA GLY A 239 -3.53 12.52 10.29
C GLY A 239 -2.60 11.48 9.67
N VAL A 240 -1.56 11.91 8.96
CA VAL A 240 -0.59 11.07 8.24
C VAL A 240 0.82 11.46 8.63
N PHE A 241 1.81 10.61 8.35
CA PHE A 241 3.22 10.91 8.55
C PHE A 241 3.65 12.20 7.85
N ALA A 242 4.44 13.04 8.52
CA ALA A 242 5.01 14.25 7.94
C ALA A 242 6.53 14.32 8.06
N ILE A 243 7.20 14.60 6.94
CA ILE A 243 8.63 14.88 6.87
C ILE A 243 8.88 16.34 6.44
N GLY A 244 9.58 17.11 7.27
CA GLY A 244 9.85 18.51 7.02
C GLY A 244 11.18 18.82 6.34
N GLU A 245 11.19 19.84 5.50
CA GLU A 245 12.40 20.41 4.94
C GLU A 245 13.00 21.52 5.82
N VAL A 246 14.09 21.20 6.52
CA VAL A 246 14.89 22.17 7.27
C VAL A 246 16.29 22.23 6.68
N LEU A 247 16.48 23.12 5.70
CA LEU A 247 17.78 23.30 5.04
C LEU A 247 18.77 24.00 5.97
N SER A 248 19.61 23.20 6.64
CA SER A 248 20.73 23.62 7.47
C SER A 248 21.74 22.48 7.62
N ASP A 249 23.03 22.81 7.67
CA ASP A 249 24.13 21.89 7.97
C ASP A 249 24.24 21.56 9.47
N SER A 250 23.56 22.31 10.34
CA SER A 250 23.62 22.14 11.79
C SER A 250 22.66 21.05 12.27
N ALA A 251 23.21 19.92 12.72
CA ALA A 251 22.42 18.86 13.35
C ALA A 251 21.65 19.33 14.60
N ASN A 252 22.17 20.31 15.34
CA ASN A 252 21.45 20.88 16.48
C ASN A 252 20.22 21.69 16.04
N TYR A 253 20.37 22.54 15.02
CA TYR A 253 19.27 23.36 14.51
C TYR A 253 18.18 22.51 13.84
N THR A 254 18.59 21.62 12.93
CA THR A 254 17.69 20.70 12.22
C THR A 254 17.06 19.69 13.16
N GLY A 255 17.84 19.14 14.10
CA GLY A 255 17.39 18.14 15.07
C GLY A 255 16.28 18.63 15.98
N ASP A 256 16.27 19.92 16.35
CA ASP A 256 15.20 20.46 17.21
C ASP A 256 13.81 20.40 16.54
N TYR A 257 13.73 20.48 15.21
CA TYR A 257 12.45 20.35 14.49
C TYR A 257 11.82 18.95 14.60
N THR A 258 12.61 17.91 14.91
CA THR A 258 12.09 16.56 15.18
C THR A 258 11.22 16.48 16.45
N ASN A 259 11.18 17.55 17.26
CA ASN A 259 10.25 17.66 18.38
C ASN A 259 8.83 18.05 17.97
N TYR A 260 8.65 18.60 16.76
CA TYR A 260 7.40 19.23 16.32
C TYR A 260 6.70 18.51 15.15
N MET A 261 7.37 17.51 14.55
CA MET A 261 6.86 16.67 13.46
C MET A 261 7.50 15.29 13.49
N ASP A 262 7.04 14.36 12.65
CA ASP A 262 7.47 12.95 12.69
C ASP A 262 8.91 12.76 12.22
N ALA A 263 9.33 13.47 11.18
CA ALA A 263 10.67 13.40 10.62
C ALA A 263 11.12 14.72 9.98
N VAL A 264 12.42 14.84 9.72
CA VAL A 264 13.01 15.92 8.91
C VAL A 264 13.93 15.33 7.85
N LEU A 265 14.12 16.05 6.74
CA LEU A 265 15.15 15.72 5.76
C LEU A 265 16.54 15.90 6.38
N ASP A 266 17.40 14.89 6.23
CA ASP A 266 18.73 14.84 6.85
C ASP A 266 19.77 15.66 6.05
N TYR A 267 19.53 16.97 5.95
CA TYR A 267 20.49 17.92 5.38
C TYR A 267 21.87 17.87 6.07
N PRO A 268 21.99 17.75 7.41
CA PRO A 268 23.30 17.61 8.06
C PRO A 268 24.13 16.46 7.48
N SER A 269 23.54 15.27 7.32
CA SER A 269 24.21 14.15 6.64
C SER A 269 24.51 14.46 5.17
N TRP A 270 23.61 15.11 4.45
CA TRP A 270 23.83 15.47 3.04
C TRP A 270 25.11 16.30 2.84
N PHE A 271 25.34 17.32 3.68
CA PHE A 271 26.57 18.13 3.62
C PHE A 271 27.83 17.28 3.89
N ALA A 272 27.81 16.45 4.94
CA ALA A 272 28.93 15.61 5.31
C ALA A 272 29.27 14.56 4.24
N VAL A 273 28.25 13.89 3.68
CA VAL A 273 28.38 12.88 2.62
C VAL A 273 28.86 13.53 1.32
N THR A 274 28.31 14.68 0.96
CA THR A 274 28.72 15.41 -0.24
C THR A 274 30.19 15.82 -0.15
N GLN A 275 30.61 16.41 0.97
CA GLN A 275 32.01 16.80 1.18
C GLN A 275 32.96 15.59 1.22
N ALA A 276 32.51 14.46 1.76
CA ALA A 276 33.31 13.25 1.85
C ALA A 276 33.58 12.58 0.49
N PHE A 277 32.58 12.55 -0.39
CA PHE A 277 32.63 11.75 -1.62
C PHE A 277 32.66 12.57 -2.91
N ALA A 278 32.44 13.89 -2.91
CA ALA A 278 32.51 14.70 -4.13
C ALA A 278 33.91 14.71 -4.77
N SER A 279 34.95 14.34 -4.03
CA SER A 279 36.30 14.18 -4.57
C SER A 279 37.09 13.10 -3.84
N THR A 280 38.19 12.66 -4.44
CA THR A 280 39.18 11.81 -3.78
C THR A 280 40.04 12.56 -2.76
N THR A 281 39.73 13.81 -2.40
CA THR A 281 40.40 14.55 -1.32
C THR A 281 39.45 14.94 -0.19
N GLY A 282 38.18 14.56 -0.31
CA GLY A 282 37.18 14.75 0.73
C GLY A 282 37.55 14.06 2.05
N ASN A 283 36.93 14.51 3.13
CA ASN A 283 37.18 13.96 4.47
C ASN A 283 36.02 13.07 4.92
N VAL A 284 36.21 11.76 4.81
CA VAL A 284 35.19 10.76 5.20
C VAL A 284 34.92 10.74 6.71
N ALA A 285 35.86 11.22 7.54
CA ALA A 285 35.67 11.27 8.99
C ALA A 285 34.54 12.22 9.41
N LEU A 286 34.15 13.18 8.55
CA LEU A 286 33.02 14.07 8.80
C LEU A 286 31.70 13.33 8.92
N ILE A 287 31.54 12.23 8.18
CA ILE A 287 30.34 11.38 8.27
C ILE A 287 30.24 10.79 9.67
N ALA A 288 31.34 10.26 10.21
CA ALA A 288 31.34 9.68 11.55
C ALA A 288 30.99 10.71 12.64
N GLN A 289 31.51 11.93 12.52
CA GLN A 289 31.16 13.02 13.42
C GLN A 289 29.66 13.36 13.31
N ASN A 290 29.13 13.46 12.09
CA ASN A 290 27.73 13.73 11.85
C ASN A 290 26.81 12.61 12.38
N VAL A 291 27.21 11.33 12.32
CA VAL A 291 26.47 10.23 12.97
C VAL A 291 26.33 10.47 14.47
N LEU A 292 27.40 10.89 15.14
CA LEU A 292 27.35 11.19 16.58
C LEU A 292 26.48 12.41 16.87
N ASP A 293 26.55 13.45 16.05
CA ASP A 293 25.78 14.67 16.23
C ASP A 293 24.27 14.43 15.99
N THR A 294 23.90 13.72 14.93
CA THR A 294 22.50 13.36 14.67
C THR A 294 21.92 12.47 15.77
N GLN A 295 22.67 11.47 16.26
CA GLN A 295 22.25 10.63 17.40
C GLN A 295 22.07 11.42 18.70
N LYS A 296 22.80 12.52 18.86
CA LYS A 296 22.72 13.38 20.04
C LYS A 296 21.57 14.39 19.97
N TYR A 297 21.40 15.06 18.83
CA TYR A 297 20.52 16.22 18.72
C TYR A 297 19.12 15.89 18.20
N PHE A 298 18.94 14.80 17.48
CA PHE A 298 17.63 14.43 16.95
C PHE A 298 16.87 13.62 18.00
N LYS A 299 15.57 13.87 18.15
CA LYS A 299 14.72 13.27 19.21
C LYS A 299 14.83 11.75 19.30
N ASN A 300 14.90 11.07 18.16
CA ASN A 300 15.05 9.61 18.05
C ASN A 300 16.40 9.20 17.43
N GLY A 301 17.40 10.08 17.49
CA GLY A 301 18.59 10.01 16.65
C GLY A 301 18.24 10.05 15.16
N GLY A 302 19.09 9.46 14.33
CA GLY A 302 18.88 9.41 12.87
C GLY A 302 17.72 8.52 12.40
N ILE A 303 16.99 7.83 13.28
CA ILE A 303 15.96 6.85 12.86
C ILE A 303 14.73 7.53 12.23
N SER A 304 14.42 8.76 12.67
CA SER A 304 13.24 9.51 12.23
C SER A 304 13.63 10.64 11.27
N THR A 305 14.32 10.28 10.18
CA THR A 305 14.81 11.23 9.16
C THR A 305 14.57 10.70 7.75
N GLY A 306 14.64 11.59 6.76
CA GLY A 306 14.73 11.22 5.34
C GLY A 306 16.15 11.42 4.84
N ALA A 307 16.85 10.33 4.53
CA ALA A 307 18.21 10.36 4.02
C ALA A 307 18.20 10.45 2.49
N PHE A 308 18.88 11.45 1.93
CA PHE A 308 18.94 11.68 0.49
C PHE A 308 20.35 12.09 0.06
N LEU A 309 20.66 11.92 -1.23
CA LEU A 309 21.92 12.38 -1.84
C LEU A 309 21.68 13.51 -2.84
N GLU A 310 20.61 13.42 -3.62
CA GLU A 310 20.19 14.40 -4.60
C GLU A 310 18.77 14.85 -4.31
N ASN A 311 18.43 16.08 -4.70
CA ASN A 311 17.08 16.62 -4.71
C ASN A 311 16.96 17.68 -5.83
N HIS A 312 15.85 18.41 -5.86
CA HIS A 312 15.57 19.38 -6.92
C HIS A 312 16.13 20.80 -6.67
N ASP A 313 16.77 21.05 -5.52
CA ASP A 313 17.30 22.37 -5.12
C ASP A 313 18.83 22.41 -5.09
N GLN A 314 19.47 21.25 -4.94
CA GLN A 314 20.92 21.10 -4.99
C GLN A 314 21.37 20.60 -6.36
N PRO A 315 22.61 20.93 -6.79
CA PRO A 315 23.21 20.28 -7.95
C PRO A 315 23.19 18.76 -7.78
N ARG A 316 23.01 18.03 -8.88
CA ARG A 316 23.12 16.57 -8.83
C ARG A 316 24.52 16.17 -8.41
N PHE A 317 24.64 15.05 -7.71
CA PHE A 317 25.93 14.62 -7.19
C PHE A 317 26.92 14.35 -8.33
N GLN A 318 26.43 13.84 -9.47
CA GLN A 318 27.25 13.62 -10.67
C GLN A 318 27.65 14.90 -11.42
N SER A 319 27.13 16.07 -11.05
CA SER A 319 27.68 17.35 -11.50
C SER A 319 28.98 17.70 -10.77
N LEU A 320 29.21 17.12 -9.58
CA LEU A 320 30.40 17.36 -8.76
C LEU A 320 31.53 16.37 -9.11
N THR A 321 31.17 15.12 -9.42
CA THR A 321 32.12 14.08 -9.80
C THR A 321 31.52 13.06 -10.76
N THR A 322 32.30 12.63 -11.74
CA THR A 322 31.93 11.57 -12.70
C THR A 322 32.56 10.21 -12.35
N ASP A 323 33.31 10.12 -11.25
CA ASP A 323 33.86 8.87 -10.74
C ASP A 323 32.73 8.01 -10.14
N LEU A 324 32.32 6.98 -10.87
CA LEU A 324 31.22 6.09 -10.45
C LEU A 324 31.48 5.39 -9.11
N SER A 325 32.74 5.16 -8.71
CA SER A 325 33.02 4.57 -7.41
C SER A 325 32.68 5.56 -6.29
N LEU A 326 32.99 6.85 -6.45
CA LEU A 326 32.58 7.89 -5.50
C LEU A 326 31.06 8.03 -5.44
N VAL A 327 30.39 8.06 -6.60
CA VAL A 327 28.92 8.12 -6.71
C VAL A 327 28.26 6.94 -5.99
N LYS A 328 28.75 5.71 -6.20
CA LYS A 328 28.20 4.52 -5.53
C LYS A 328 28.38 4.55 -4.02
N ASN A 329 29.50 5.06 -3.51
CA ASN A 329 29.72 5.19 -2.06
C ASN A 329 28.75 6.20 -1.43
N ALA A 330 28.61 7.38 -2.06
CA ALA A 330 27.69 8.41 -1.60
C ALA A 330 26.24 7.92 -1.64
N MET A 331 25.84 7.23 -2.72
CA MET A 331 24.51 6.63 -2.84
C MET A 331 24.30 5.53 -1.80
N ALA A 332 25.28 4.64 -1.59
CA ALA A 332 25.16 3.54 -0.62
C ALA A 332 24.87 4.05 0.79
N TYR A 333 25.52 5.14 1.23
CA TYR A 333 25.28 5.74 2.55
C TYR A 333 23.79 5.99 2.80
N THR A 334 23.06 6.54 1.82
CA THR A 334 21.63 6.90 1.98
C THR A 334 20.72 5.70 2.27
N PHE A 335 21.11 4.48 1.88
CA PHE A 335 20.31 3.27 2.08
C PHE A 335 20.69 2.47 3.34
N VAL A 336 21.94 2.59 3.78
CA VAL A 336 22.49 1.83 4.91
C VAL A 336 22.55 2.64 6.22
N THR A 337 22.31 3.95 6.14
CA THR A 337 22.19 4.85 7.30
C THR A 337 20.88 4.62 8.08
N ASP A 338 20.79 5.26 9.25
CA ASP A 338 19.52 5.44 9.94
C ASP A 338 18.58 6.34 9.12
N GLY A 339 17.26 6.11 9.22
CA GLY A 339 16.24 6.88 8.52
C GLY A 339 15.68 6.20 7.28
N ILE A 340 14.84 6.94 6.56
CA ILE A 340 14.10 6.51 5.36
C ILE A 340 14.92 6.93 4.13
N PRO A 341 15.39 6.00 3.29
CA PRO A 341 16.11 6.34 2.06
C PRO A 341 15.19 7.01 1.04
N ILE A 342 15.64 8.13 0.50
CA ILE A 342 15.01 8.91 -0.56
C ILE A 342 15.97 8.98 -1.74
N LEU A 343 15.51 8.52 -2.92
CA LEU A 343 16.22 8.70 -4.18
C LEU A 343 15.47 9.70 -5.07
N TYR A 344 16.19 10.71 -5.56
CA TYR A 344 15.65 11.67 -6.51
C TYR A 344 15.78 11.14 -7.94
N TYR A 345 14.67 11.18 -8.68
CA TYR A 345 14.61 10.61 -10.03
C TYR A 345 15.75 11.13 -10.93
N GLY A 346 16.30 10.26 -11.77
CA GLY A 346 17.44 10.54 -12.64
C GLY A 346 18.79 10.25 -12.00
N GLN A 347 18.89 10.18 -10.66
CA GLN A 347 20.10 9.77 -9.96
C GLN A 347 20.55 8.35 -10.38
N GLU A 348 19.60 7.44 -10.53
CA GLU A 348 19.80 6.07 -11.03
C GLU A 348 20.19 6.02 -12.52
N GLN A 349 19.89 7.07 -13.27
CA GLN A 349 20.19 7.18 -14.70
C GLN A 349 21.51 7.89 -15.00
N GLY A 350 22.18 8.45 -13.99
CA GLY A 350 23.43 9.16 -14.18
C GLY A 350 23.28 10.65 -14.48
N TYR A 351 22.13 11.25 -14.15
CA TYR A 351 21.89 12.68 -14.42
C TYR A 351 22.90 13.55 -13.66
N ASN A 352 23.37 14.61 -14.33
CA ASN A 352 24.49 15.43 -13.87
C ASN A 352 24.22 16.93 -13.98
N GLY A 353 22.95 17.33 -14.04
CA GLY A 353 22.54 18.73 -13.99
C GLY A 353 23.14 19.47 -12.80
N GLY A 354 23.61 20.70 -13.04
CA GLY A 354 24.10 21.59 -11.99
C GLY A 354 22.98 22.14 -11.11
N ALA A 355 23.16 23.33 -10.57
CA ALA A 355 22.12 24.01 -9.80
C ALA A 355 20.83 24.23 -10.60
N GLU A 356 19.74 24.55 -9.90
CA GLU A 356 18.46 24.95 -10.51
C GLU A 356 18.71 25.98 -11.65
N PRO A 357 18.09 25.79 -12.83
CA PRO A 357 17.08 24.78 -13.18
C PRO A 357 17.62 23.43 -13.67
N SER A 358 18.94 23.29 -13.82
CA SER A 358 19.55 22.15 -14.52
C SER A 358 19.35 20.81 -13.83
N SER A 359 19.13 20.77 -12.52
CA SER A 359 18.83 19.56 -11.72
C SER A 359 17.45 18.94 -11.96
N ARG A 360 16.63 19.51 -12.86
CA ARG A 360 15.23 19.11 -13.11
C ARG A 360 15.03 18.55 -14.52
N GLU A 361 15.97 17.75 -15.00
CA GLU A 361 15.96 17.13 -16.33
C GLU A 361 14.78 16.17 -16.48
N ALA A 362 14.21 16.01 -17.67
CA ALA A 362 13.10 15.09 -17.85
C ALA A 362 13.55 13.62 -17.91
N LEU A 363 12.89 12.71 -17.18
CA LEU A 363 13.31 11.30 -17.08
C LEU A 363 13.03 10.51 -18.36
N TRP A 364 12.02 10.89 -19.14
CA TRP A 364 11.68 10.20 -20.39
C TRP A 364 12.83 10.20 -21.41
N PHE A 365 13.80 11.12 -21.31
CA PHE A 365 15.03 11.07 -22.13
C PHE A 365 15.91 9.86 -21.83
N ALA A 366 15.83 9.30 -20.62
CA ALA A 366 16.46 8.04 -20.27
C ALA A 366 15.65 6.81 -20.71
N SER A 367 14.46 7.01 -21.29
CA SER A 367 13.54 5.96 -21.76
C SER A 367 13.21 4.91 -20.69
N PHE A 368 13.30 5.27 -19.40
CA PHE A 368 13.10 4.36 -18.27
C PHE A 368 13.94 3.07 -18.37
N GLN A 369 15.12 3.14 -19.01
CA GLN A 369 15.94 1.96 -19.24
C GLN A 369 16.54 1.44 -17.93
N THR A 370 16.38 0.15 -17.67
CA THR A 370 16.94 -0.50 -16.47
C THR A 370 18.13 -1.42 -16.79
N GLN A 371 18.23 -1.91 -18.03
CA GLN A 371 19.30 -2.82 -18.44
C GLN A 371 20.61 -2.07 -18.70
N ASN A 372 21.72 -2.69 -18.30
CA ASN A 372 23.08 -2.15 -18.45
C ASN A 372 23.26 -0.76 -17.80
N LYS A 373 22.48 -0.47 -16.75
CA LYS A 373 22.57 0.78 -15.98
C LYS A 373 23.18 0.47 -14.61
N PRO A 374 24.45 0.83 -14.37
CA PRO A 374 25.16 0.42 -13.15
C PRO A 374 24.55 1.00 -11.86
N LEU A 375 23.97 2.20 -11.92
CA LEU A 375 23.35 2.83 -10.75
C LEU A 375 21.94 2.28 -10.47
N VAL A 376 21.20 1.84 -11.51
CA VAL A 376 19.95 1.09 -11.34
C VAL A 376 20.20 -0.25 -10.63
N ASP A 377 21.20 -1.03 -11.06
CA ASP A 377 21.59 -2.28 -10.37
C ASP A 377 22.02 -2.01 -8.92
N HIS A 378 22.82 -0.96 -8.72
CA HIS A 378 23.31 -0.57 -7.40
C HIS A 378 22.16 -0.25 -6.43
N VAL A 379 21.22 0.63 -6.82
CA VAL A 379 20.09 0.97 -5.94
C VAL A 379 19.14 -0.21 -5.72
N THR A 380 18.93 -1.04 -6.74
CA THR A 380 18.08 -2.23 -6.62
C THR A 380 18.62 -3.19 -5.57
N LYS A 381 19.94 -3.42 -5.56
CA LYS A 381 20.61 -4.23 -4.54
C LYS A 381 20.56 -3.60 -3.16
N LEU A 382 20.74 -2.28 -3.05
CA LEU A 382 20.66 -1.54 -1.79
C LEU A 382 19.26 -1.62 -1.16
N ASN A 383 18.21 -1.48 -1.97
CA ASN A 383 16.83 -1.68 -1.51
C ASN A 383 16.58 -3.12 -1.08
N ALA A 384 17.01 -4.09 -1.89
CA ALA A 384 16.83 -5.50 -1.59
C ALA A 384 17.53 -5.92 -0.28
N VAL A 385 18.76 -5.45 -0.03
CA VAL A 385 19.48 -5.79 1.21
C VAL A 385 18.85 -5.12 2.42
N ARG A 386 18.38 -3.86 2.30
CA ARG A 386 17.64 -3.20 3.37
C ARG A 386 16.39 -3.99 3.75
N LYS A 387 15.61 -4.43 2.75
CA LYS A 387 14.41 -5.27 2.98
C LYS A 387 14.74 -6.62 3.60
N ALA A 388 15.82 -7.26 3.15
CA ALA A 388 16.31 -8.52 3.73
C ALA A 388 16.68 -8.35 5.21
N CYS A 389 17.37 -7.27 5.58
CA CYS A 389 17.71 -6.97 6.96
C CYS A 389 16.48 -6.70 7.83
N ILE A 390 15.50 -5.95 7.31
CA ILE A 390 14.21 -5.72 8.01
C ILE A 390 13.48 -7.04 8.26
N ALA A 391 13.44 -7.93 7.26
CA ALA A 391 12.78 -9.23 7.38
C ALA A 391 13.52 -10.18 8.35
N ALA A 392 14.86 -10.10 8.39
CA ALA A 392 15.68 -10.96 9.24
C ALA A 392 15.71 -10.52 10.71
N ASP A 393 15.51 -9.23 11.00
CA ASP A 393 15.54 -8.69 12.36
C ASP A 393 14.45 -7.63 12.58
N SER A 394 13.43 -8.00 13.36
CA SER A 394 12.34 -7.11 13.79
C SER A 394 12.81 -5.82 14.48
N LYS A 395 14.03 -5.78 15.04
CA LYS A 395 14.60 -4.60 15.70
C LYS A 395 15.43 -3.73 14.77
N PHE A 396 15.65 -4.13 13.52
CA PHE A 396 16.54 -3.43 12.59
C PHE A 396 16.18 -1.94 12.46
N LEU A 397 14.89 -1.62 12.28
CA LEU A 397 14.41 -0.23 12.13
C LEU A 397 14.62 0.60 13.40
N SER A 398 14.46 -0.01 14.57
CA SER A 398 14.66 0.64 15.88
C SER A 398 16.12 0.69 16.36
N THR A 399 17.03 -0.02 15.69
CA THR A 399 18.45 -0.10 16.08
C THR A 399 19.21 1.05 15.44
N GLN A 400 19.76 1.96 16.23
CA GLN A 400 20.63 3.02 15.70
C GLN A 400 21.91 2.43 15.09
N MET A 401 22.38 3.04 14.00
CA MET A 401 23.65 2.67 13.38
C MET A 401 24.83 2.99 14.30
N LYS A 402 25.97 2.35 14.09
CA LYS A 402 27.21 2.57 14.83
C LYS A 402 28.36 2.78 13.89
N VAL A 403 29.25 3.71 14.21
CA VAL A 403 30.55 3.81 13.54
C VAL A 403 31.49 2.79 14.18
N ILE A 404 31.94 1.82 13.40
CA ILE A 404 32.86 0.76 13.85
C ILE A 404 34.31 1.24 13.74
N ALA A 405 34.65 1.83 12.61
CA ALA A 405 35.96 2.41 12.36
C ALA A 405 35.83 3.53 11.32
N ASN A 406 36.71 4.51 11.39
CA ASN A 406 36.80 5.57 10.38
C ASN A 406 38.21 6.14 10.30
N ASN A 407 38.52 6.74 9.16
CA ASN A 407 39.65 7.63 8.96
C ASN A 407 39.27 8.69 7.90
N THR A 408 40.22 9.46 7.39
CA THR A 408 39.95 10.51 6.40
C THR A 408 39.48 9.96 5.04
N ARG A 409 39.70 8.67 4.77
CA ARG A 409 39.46 8.02 3.47
C ARG A 409 38.35 6.98 3.45
N SER A 410 38.05 6.38 4.60
CA SER A 410 37.12 5.26 4.71
C SER A 410 36.36 5.30 6.03
N ILE A 411 35.16 4.75 6.01
CA ILE A 411 34.29 4.57 7.18
C ILE A 411 33.61 3.21 7.11
N ALA A 412 33.50 2.54 8.25
CA ALA A 412 32.68 1.37 8.44
C ALA A 412 31.57 1.70 9.43
N ILE A 413 30.32 1.54 8.99
CA ILE A 413 29.12 1.72 9.79
C ILE A 413 28.35 0.40 9.86
N GLN A 414 27.67 0.18 10.98
CA GLN A 414 26.93 -1.04 11.22
C GLN A 414 25.57 -0.77 11.83
N LYS A 415 24.51 -1.36 11.25
CA LYS A 415 23.14 -1.31 11.75
C LYS A 415 22.64 -2.74 11.93
N GLY A 416 22.48 -3.19 13.18
CA GLY A 416 22.25 -4.61 13.46
C GLY A 416 23.40 -5.49 12.93
N LYS A 417 23.08 -6.42 12.03
CA LYS A 417 24.05 -7.29 11.33
C LYS A 417 24.38 -6.81 9.90
N LEU A 418 23.91 -5.62 9.50
CA LEU A 418 24.31 -4.98 8.25
C LEU A 418 25.57 -4.17 8.48
N LEU A 419 26.71 -4.63 7.96
CA LEU A 419 27.99 -3.90 8.00
C LEU A 419 28.23 -3.25 6.65
N SER A 420 28.44 -1.94 6.61
CA SER A 420 28.74 -1.21 5.37
C SER A 420 30.08 -0.51 5.48
N ALA A 421 30.96 -0.77 4.52
CA ALA A 421 32.25 -0.11 4.41
C ALA A 421 32.26 0.79 3.17
N LEU A 422 32.53 2.07 3.39
CA LEU A 422 32.53 3.12 2.36
C LEU A 422 33.92 3.76 2.27
N THR A 423 34.30 4.23 1.09
CA THR A 423 35.58 4.87 0.84
C THR A 423 35.50 5.93 -0.26
N ASN A 424 36.35 6.95 -0.17
CA ASN A 424 36.47 7.97 -1.21
C ASN A 424 37.77 7.86 -2.03
N VAL A 425 38.43 6.69 -2.07
CA VAL A 425 39.66 6.51 -2.85
C VAL A 425 39.45 6.63 -4.37
N GLY A 426 38.20 6.53 -4.84
CA GLY A 426 37.83 6.64 -6.25
C GLY A 426 38.17 5.39 -7.06
N SER A 427 37.78 5.39 -8.34
CA SER A 427 37.93 4.22 -9.22
C SER A 427 39.39 3.88 -9.54
N GLN A 428 40.30 4.86 -9.42
CA GLN A 428 41.73 4.73 -9.65
C GLN A 428 42.53 4.52 -8.35
N GLY A 429 41.85 4.48 -7.21
CA GLY A 429 42.47 4.27 -5.90
C GLY A 429 43.03 2.86 -5.76
N SER A 430 44.19 2.74 -5.12
CA SER A 430 44.75 1.44 -4.73
C SER A 430 43.82 0.72 -3.75
N ALA A 431 43.79 -0.61 -3.82
CA ALA A 431 43.12 -1.42 -2.80
C ALA A 431 43.73 -1.10 -1.42
N SER A 432 42.91 -0.60 -0.51
CA SER A 432 43.27 -0.42 0.89
C SER A 432 42.59 -1.50 1.72
N SER A 433 43.37 -2.16 2.59
CA SER A 433 42.83 -3.07 3.59
C SER A 433 42.34 -2.27 4.78
N PHE A 434 41.11 -2.52 5.21
CA PHE A 434 40.49 -1.87 6.35
C PHE A 434 39.96 -2.96 7.29
N GLU A 435 40.81 -3.38 8.22
CA GLU A 435 40.50 -4.42 9.21
C GLU A 435 39.52 -3.86 10.23
N LEU A 436 38.39 -4.56 10.41
CA LEU A 436 37.30 -4.14 11.29
C LEU A 436 37.19 -5.09 12.46
N SER A 437 37.46 -4.57 13.66
CA SER A 437 37.22 -5.27 14.92
C SER A 437 35.92 -4.80 15.57
N GLY A 438 35.37 -5.61 16.48
CA GLY A 438 34.15 -5.23 17.22
C GLY A 438 32.86 -5.26 16.39
N THR A 439 32.85 -5.96 15.25
CA THR A 439 31.69 -6.11 14.36
C THR A 439 30.55 -6.93 15.01
N GLY A 440 30.85 -7.71 16.05
CA GLY A 440 29.87 -8.58 16.69
C GLY A 440 29.39 -9.76 15.83
N TYR A 441 30.12 -10.10 14.75
CA TYR A 441 29.97 -11.39 14.09
C TYR A 441 30.60 -12.51 14.92
N THR A 442 30.13 -13.73 14.69
CA THR A 442 30.66 -14.94 15.32
C THR A 442 31.92 -15.41 14.60
N ALA A 443 32.77 -16.16 15.30
CA ALA A 443 34.01 -16.68 14.72
C ALA A 443 33.72 -17.57 13.50
N ASN A 444 34.38 -17.31 12.37
CA ASN A 444 34.18 -18.02 11.10
C ASN A 444 32.77 -17.88 10.48
N GLU A 445 31.99 -16.88 10.90
CA GLU A 445 30.67 -16.61 10.32
C GLU A 445 30.80 -16.36 8.81
N GLN A 446 29.90 -17.00 8.04
CA GLN A 446 29.85 -16.84 6.59
C GLN A 446 29.05 -15.58 6.26
N LEU A 447 29.73 -14.64 5.60
CA LEU A 447 29.21 -13.34 5.20
C LEU A 447 29.25 -13.21 3.68
N VAL A 448 28.55 -12.20 3.17
CA VAL A 448 28.51 -11.89 1.74
C VAL A 448 28.45 -10.39 1.55
N ASP A 449 29.29 -9.84 0.67
CA ASP A 449 29.10 -8.50 0.14
C ASP A 449 28.02 -8.55 -0.95
N VAL A 450 26.84 -8.00 -0.67
CA VAL A 450 25.68 -8.10 -1.58
C VAL A 450 25.85 -7.30 -2.87
N LEU A 451 26.76 -6.32 -2.89
CA LEU A 451 26.97 -5.48 -4.07
C LEU A 451 27.78 -6.22 -5.14
N SER A 452 28.85 -6.91 -4.71
CA SER A 452 29.70 -7.74 -5.59
C SER A 452 29.32 -9.22 -5.62
N CYS A 453 28.47 -9.67 -4.70
CA CYS A 453 28.17 -11.08 -4.44
C CYS A 453 29.41 -11.92 -4.12
N THR A 454 30.37 -11.33 -3.42
CA THR A 454 31.60 -12.01 -2.97
C THR A 454 31.42 -12.52 -1.54
N ASN A 455 31.78 -13.78 -1.31
CA ASN A 455 31.76 -14.36 0.04
C ASN A 455 32.93 -13.83 0.86
N ILE A 456 32.64 -13.53 2.12
CA ILE A 456 33.60 -13.07 3.13
C ILE A 456 33.45 -14.00 4.33
N THR A 457 34.53 -14.31 5.03
CA THR A 457 34.48 -15.09 6.27
C THR A 457 35.06 -14.25 7.39
N ALA A 458 34.31 -14.09 8.49
CA ALA A 458 34.84 -13.45 9.69
C ALA A 458 35.98 -14.30 10.28
N ASP A 459 37.00 -13.68 10.85
CA ASP A 459 38.14 -14.42 11.41
C ASP A 459 37.78 -15.20 12.69
N SER A 460 38.76 -15.82 13.34
CA SER A 460 38.55 -16.56 14.60
C SER A 460 38.11 -15.68 15.77
N SER A 461 38.25 -14.37 15.66
CA SER A 461 37.85 -13.35 16.64
C SER A 461 36.54 -12.65 16.24
N GLY A 462 35.97 -12.97 15.08
CA GLY A 462 34.79 -12.30 14.52
C GLY A 462 35.11 -10.99 13.77
N ASN A 463 36.38 -10.65 13.54
CA ASN A 463 36.78 -9.48 12.77
C ASN A 463 36.52 -9.70 11.28
N VAL A 464 36.38 -8.60 10.54
CA VAL A 464 36.12 -8.62 9.09
C VAL A 464 37.14 -7.75 8.37
N ASP A 465 37.87 -8.34 7.43
CA ASP A 465 38.80 -7.62 6.56
C ASP A 465 38.10 -7.10 5.32
N ILE A 466 38.12 -5.77 5.15
CA ILE A 466 37.59 -5.10 3.97
C ILE A 466 38.71 -4.85 2.98
N ALA A 467 38.48 -5.22 1.73
CA ALA A 467 39.34 -4.88 0.60
C ALA A 467 38.52 -4.15 -0.47
N PHE A 468 38.67 -2.83 -0.54
CA PHE A 468 37.93 -2.02 -1.52
C PHE A 468 38.41 -2.31 -2.94
N ASN A 469 37.60 -3.01 -3.73
CA ASN A 469 37.92 -3.32 -5.12
C ASN A 469 37.48 -2.16 -6.05
N GLY A 470 38.45 -1.47 -6.64
CA GLY A 470 38.22 -0.31 -7.51
C GLY A 470 37.48 0.83 -6.79
N GLY A 471 37.68 0.98 -5.49
CA GLY A 471 37.04 2.00 -4.67
C GLY A 471 35.52 1.84 -4.49
N ASN A 472 34.92 0.70 -4.87
CA ASN A 472 33.48 0.46 -4.68
C ASN A 472 33.15 0.24 -3.19
N PRO A 473 31.94 0.63 -2.73
CA PRO A 473 31.48 0.31 -1.39
C PRO A 473 31.27 -1.21 -1.23
N GLN A 474 31.32 -1.68 0.01
CA GLN A 474 30.91 -3.04 0.37
C GLN A 474 29.77 -3.01 1.37
N VAL A 475 28.75 -3.83 1.15
CA VAL A 475 27.58 -3.96 2.04
C VAL A 475 27.43 -5.42 2.40
N ILE A 476 27.71 -5.73 3.66
CA ILE A 476 27.99 -7.08 4.13
C ILE A 476 26.91 -7.51 5.11
N ILE A 477 26.33 -8.69 4.87
CA ILE A 477 25.38 -9.36 5.77
C ILE A 477 25.77 -10.82 5.97
N PRO A 478 25.27 -11.49 7.03
CA PRO A 478 25.35 -12.95 7.13
C PRO A 478 24.63 -13.65 5.97
N VAL A 479 25.23 -14.74 5.46
CA VAL A 479 24.62 -15.55 4.40
C VAL A 479 23.25 -16.10 4.81
N SER A 480 23.00 -16.31 6.10
CA SER A 480 21.70 -16.72 6.64
C SER A 480 20.58 -15.71 6.36
N GLN A 481 20.90 -14.43 6.16
CA GLN A 481 19.94 -13.36 5.86
C GLN A 481 19.64 -13.24 4.35
N LEU A 482 20.32 -13.99 3.48
CA LEU A 482 20.06 -13.98 2.04
C LEU A 482 18.80 -14.76 1.63
N SER A 483 18.31 -15.66 2.49
CA SER A 483 17.20 -16.56 2.14
C SER A 483 15.94 -15.79 1.74
N GLY A 484 15.43 -16.05 0.53
CA GLY A 484 14.23 -15.39 0.00
C GLY A 484 14.43 -13.93 -0.46
N SER A 485 15.63 -13.37 -0.36
CA SER A 485 15.92 -11.98 -0.76
C SER A 485 16.09 -11.79 -2.27
N GLY A 486 16.31 -12.87 -3.03
CA GLY A 486 16.68 -12.80 -4.45
C GLY A 486 18.10 -12.27 -4.71
N LEU A 487 18.85 -11.89 -3.66
CA LEU A 487 20.24 -11.44 -3.77
C LEU A 487 21.20 -12.60 -4.00
N CYS A 488 22.23 -12.35 -4.82
CA CYS A 488 23.39 -13.21 -5.02
C CYS A 488 23.06 -14.69 -5.32
N GLY A 489 22.01 -14.93 -6.11
CA GLY A 489 21.65 -16.28 -6.55
C GLY A 489 20.86 -17.12 -5.54
N SER A 490 20.32 -16.50 -4.49
CA SER A 490 19.45 -17.15 -3.50
C SER A 490 18.05 -17.47 -4.06
N ALA A 491 17.99 -18.26 -5.12
CA ALA A 491 16.82 -19.07 -5.45
C ALA A 491 16.92 -20.36 -4.64
N GLY A 492 15.83 -20.77 -3.98
CA GLY A 492 15.81 -21.88 -3.02
C GLY A 492 16.50 -23.14 -3.52
N SER A 493 17.03 -23.91 -2.55
CA SER A 493 17.63 -25.24 -2.72
C SER A 493 17.00 -26.01 -3.88
N SER A 494 17.66 -25.98 -5.05
CA SER A 494 17.33 -26.85 -6.16
C SER A 494 18.27 -28.04 -6.08
N THR A 495 17.71 -29.15 -5.58
CA THR A 495 18.29 -30.46 -5.79
C THR A 495 18.53 -30.67 -7.28
N ASN A 496 19.80 -30.88 -7.63
CA ASN A 496 20.32 -31.48 -8.86
C ASN A 496 19.27 -32.03 -9.84
N LYS A 497 19.14 -31.39 -11.00
CA LYS A 497 18.99 -32.11 -12.27
C LYS A 497 19.83 -31.44 -13.34
N ASN A 498 20.96 -32.08 -13.62
CA ASN A 498 21.72 -31.91 -14.86
C ASN A 498 20.80 -32.19 -16.06
N GLY A 499 20.84 -31.28 -17.04
CA GLY A 499 20.15 -31.45 -18.32
C GLY A 499 20.13 -30.14 -19.09
N ALA A 500 21.23 -29.86 -19.80
CA ALA A 500 21.32 -28.74 -20.72
C ALA A 500 20.22 -28.83 -21.80
N ALA A 501 19.45 -27.75 -21.98
CA ALA A 501 18.87 -27.39 -23.26
C ALA A 501 18.51 -25.90 -23.27
N SER A 502 19.13 -25.19 -24.20
CA SER A 502 18.76 -23.85 -24.67
C SER A 502 17.27 -23.79 -25.02
N LEU A 503 16.55 -22.77 -24.55
CA LEU A 503 15.20 -22.46 -25.05
C LEU A 503 15.14 -21.02 -25.55
N VAL A 504 15.17 -20.96 -26.88
CA VAL A 504 14.89 -19.84 -27.74
C VAL A 504 13.47 -19.33 -27.48
N TYR A 505 13.35 -18.02 -27.24
CA TYR A 505 12.08 -17.30 -27.29
C TYR A 505 11.45 -17.50 -28.67
N THR A 506 10.41 -18.34 -28.74
CA THR A 506 9.53 -18.44 -29.91
C THR A 506 8.14 -17.99 -29.50
N GLY A 507 7.62 -16.99 -30.22
CA GLY A 507 6.34 -16.36 -29.95
C GLY A 507 5.18 -17.35 -29.91
N LEU A 508 4.28 -17.14 -28.96
CA LEU A 508 3.05 -17.91 -28.84
C LEU A 508 2.10 -17.48 -29.98
N ARG A 509 2.04 -18.30 -31.04
CA ARG A 509 0.93 -18.30 -32.00
C ARG A 509 -0.31 -18.86 -31.32
N VAL A 510 -1.39 -18.10 -31.36
CA VAL A 510 -2.74 -18.51 -31.00
C VAL A 510 -3.15 -19.67 -31.91
N LEU A 511 -3.37 -20.86 -31.34
CA LEU A 511 -4.01 -21.98 -32.01
C LEU A 511 -5.53 -21.81 -31.88
N SER A 512 -6.17 -21.44 -32.98
CA SER A 512 -7.62 -21.50 -33.15
C SER A 512 -8.08 -22.96 -33.19
N SER A 513 -8.75 -23.41 -32.14
CA SER A 513 -9.65 -24.56 -32.18
C SER A 513 -11.07 -24.04 -32.02
N ALA A 514 -11.82 -24.10 -33.12
CA ALA A 514 -13.23 -23.75 -33.16
C ALA A 514 -14.02 -24.82 -32.39
N ILE A 515 -14.58 -24.45 -31.25
CA ILE A 515 -15.67 -25.20 -30.63
C ILE A 515 -16.95 -24.70 -31.30
N THR A 516 -17.59 -25.56 -32.09
CA THR A 516 -18.86 -25.27 -32.75
C THR A 516 -19.98 -25.12 -31.70
N VAL A 517 -20.72 -24.01 -31.79
CA VAL A 517 -21.78 -23.54 -30.86
C VAL A 517 -23.04 -24.43 -30.83
N THR A 518 -23.02 -25.59 -31.48
CA THR A 518 -24.17 -26.49 -31.57
C THR A 518 -24.33 -27.45 -30.38
N ASP A 519 -23.28 -27.74 -29.60
CA ASP A 519 -23.37 -28.72 -28.50
C ASP A 519 -23.85 -28.15 -27.14
N LEU A 520 -23.79 -26.83 -26.96
CA LEU A 520 -24.24 -26.18 -25.70
C LEU A 520 -25.72 -25.81 -25.70
N THR A 521 -26.38 -25.80 -26.86
CA THR A 521 -27.80 -25.48 -26.98
C THR A 521 -28.71 -26.69 -26.73
N GLU A 522 -28.29 -27.92 -27.08
CA GLU A 522 -29.08 -29.12 -26.79
C GLU A 522 -29.12 -29.49 -25.30
N GLN A 523 -28.01 -29.31 -24.56
CA GLN A 523 -27.98 -29.63 -23.12
C GLN A 523 -28.81 -28.65 -22.28
N PHE A 524 -28.89 -27.39 -22.69
CA PHE A 524 -29.68 -26.36 -21.98
C PHE A 524 -31.18 -26.49 -22.26
N ILE A 525 -31.59 -26.76 -23.51
CA ILE A 525 -33.01 -26.94 -23.86
C ILE A 525 -33.58 -28.23 -23.24
N GLY A 526 -32.78 -29.30 -23.16
CA GLY A 526 -33.19 -30.55 -22.52
C GLY A 526 -33.47 -30.43 -21.01
N HIS A 527 -32.76 -29.53 -20.30
CA HIS A 527 -32.98 -29.29 -18.87
C HIS A 527 -34.27 -28.50 -18.61
N TRP A 528 -34.60 -27.54 -19.47
CA TRP A 528 -35.82 -26.73 -19.37
C TRP A 528 -37.09 -27.52 -19.71
N ILE A 529 -37.04 -28.42 -20.70
CA ILE A 529 -38.17 -29.33 -21.00
C ILE A 529 -38.43 -30.31 -19.84
N ARG A 530 -37.38 -30.74 -19.12
CA ARG A 530 -37.51 -31.59 -17.93
C ARG A 530 -38.14 -30.86 -16.74
N LEU A 531 -37.83 -29.58 -16.56
CA LEU A 531 -38.44 -28.73 -15.52
C LEU A 531 -39.91 -28.40 -15.81
N LEU A 532 -40.28 -28.22 -17.09
CA LEU A 532 -41.69 -28.02 -17.49
C LEU A 532 -42.55 -29.28 -17.27
N ARG A 533 -42.01 -30.49 -17.50
CA ARG A 533 -42.74 -31.75 -17.19
C ARG A 533 -42.92 -31.99 -15.69
N LEU A 534 -41.99 -31.52 -14.85
CA LEU A 534 -42.12 -31.61 -13.39
C LEU A 534 -43.16 -30.62 -12.82
N TRP A 535 -43.51 -29.58 -13.59
CA TRP A 535 -44.55 -28.63 -13.24
C TRP A 535 -45.96 -29.12 -13.65
N GLU A 536 -46.10 -29.84 -14.77
CA GLU A 536 -47.38 -30.47 -15.18
C GLU A 536 -47.83 -31.61 -14.25
N MET A 537 -46.92 -32.28 -13.54
CA MET A 537 -47.25 -33.36 -12.60
C MET A 537 -47.82 -32.88 -11.24
N GLY A 538 -47.91 -31.56 -11.02
CA GLY A 538 -48.41 -30.96 -9.78
C GLY A 538 -49.87 -30.48 -9.83
N LEU A 539 -50.61 -30.69 -10.93
CA LEU A 539 -51.93 -30.08 -11.16
C LEU A 539 -53.12 -31.05 -11.28
N ASP A 540 -52.98 -32.33 -10.92
CA ASP A 540 -54.13 -33.25 -10.85
C ASP A 540 -54.61 -33.46 -9.40
N THR A 541 -55.50 -32.59 -8.94
CA THR A 541 -56.40 -32.87 -7.80
C THR A 541 -57.83 -32.43 -8.12
N ASN A 542 -58.57 -33.29 -8.83
CA ASN A 542 -60.03 -33.24 -8.84
C ASN A 542 -60.56 -34.09 -7.68
N VAL A 543 -61.16 -33.43 -6.69
CA VAL A 543 -61.92 -34.05 -5.61
C VAL A 543 -63.35 -34.32 -6.11
N SER A 544 -63.86 -35.53 -5.87
CA SER A 544 -65.29 -35.80 -5.80
C SER A 544 -65.59 -36.45 -4.44
N VAL A 545 -66.46 -35.81 -3.66
CA VAL A 545 -66.92 -36.26 -2.34
C VAL A 545 -68.24 -37.01 -2.53
N VAL A 546 -68.34 -38.25 -2.06
CA VAL A 546 -69.60 -38.89 -1.67
C VAL A 546 -69.39 -39.71 -0.40
N ASP A 547 -70.41 -39.66 0.44
CA ASP A 547 -70.52 -39.93 1.86
C ASP A 547 -70.60 -41.43 2.28
N ALA A 548 -70.49 -41.63 3.61
CA ALA A 548 -71.09 -42.68 4.44
C ALA A 548 -70.42 -44.08 4.68
N THR A 549 -69.96 -44.23 5.94
CA THR A 549 -70.19 -45.35 6.90
C THR A 549 -69.42 -46.70 6.84
N PRO A 550 -69.25 -47.39 8.00
CA PRO A 550 -68.10 -48.24 8.32
C PRO A 550 -68.42 -49.74 8.52
N THR A 551 -67.46 -50.65 8.23
CA THR A 551 -67.49 -52.04 8.76
C THR A 551 -66.14 -52.78 8.63
N SER A 552 -65.61 -53.19 9.80
CA SER A 552 -65.01 -54.48 10.21
C SER A 552 -64.36 -55.51 9.24
N LEU A 553 -63.32 -56.17 9.79
CA LEU A 553 -62.80 -57.58 9.64
C LEU A 553 -61.31 -57.61 9.21
N VAL A 554 -60.33 -57.93 10.07
CA VAL A 554 -59.95 -59.20 10.77
C VAL A 554 -59.16 -60.19 9.88
N ALA A 555 -58.08 -60.73 10.48
CA ALA A 555 -57.32 -61.96 10.18
C ALA A 555 -56.21 -61.88 9.10
N ASP A 556 -55.06 -62.53 9.20
CA ASP A 556 -54.27 -63.18 10.27
C ASP A 556 -52.98 -63.69 9.57
N SER A 557 -51.81 -63.72 10.24
CA SER A 557 -50.70 -64.71 10.10
C SER A 557 -49.26 -64.13 10.24
N PRO A 558 -48.37 -64.73 11.09
CA PRO A 558 -46.96 -64.37 11.36
C PRO A 558 -45.96 -65.44 10.82
N PRO A 559 -44.65 -65.48 11.20
CA PRO A 559 -43.63 -64.43 11.27
C PRO A 559 -42.40 -64.76 10.37
N ILE A 560 -41.64 -63.76 9.91
CA ILE A 560 -40.26 -63.97 9.43
C ILE A 560 -39.34 -62.92 10.07
N VAL A 561 -38.36 -63.42 10.82
CA VAL A 561 -37.24 -62.67 11.42
C VAL A 561 -36.06 -62.74 10.45
N ALA A 562 -35.54 -61.59 10.01
CA ALA A 562 -34.11 -61.33 9.86
C ALA A 562 -33.82 -59.90 9.34
N ASN A 563 -32.93 -59.24 10.08
CA ASN A 563 -32.05 -58.11 9.70
C ASN A 563 -32.64 -56.69 9.73
N GLU A 564 -32.55 -56.08 10.92
CA GLU A 564 -32.55 -54.64 11.12
C GLU A 564 -31.30 -53.97 10.50
N PRO A 565 -31.43 -52.86 9.78
CA PRO A 565 -30.37 -51.88 9.64
C PRO A 565 -30.26 -51.07 10.95
N THR A 566 -29.08 -51.11 11.56
CA THR A 566 -28.68 -50.25 12.67
C THR A 566 -28.64 -48.79 12.25
N SER A 567 -29.75 -48.06 12.39
CA SER A 567 -29.82 -46.59 12.48
C SER A 567 -31.18 -46.16 13.06
N PRO A 568 -31.23 -45.26 14.06
CA PRO A 568 -32.50 -44.78 14.61
C PRO A 568 -33.25 -43.94 13.57
N ILE A 569 -34.45 -44.38 13.23
CA ILE A 569 -35.43 -43.63 12.43
C ILE A 569 -35.88 -42.43 13.28
N SER A 570 -35.69 -41.20 12.78
CA SER A 570 -36.22 -40.00 13.43
C SER A 570 -37.76 -40.05 13.43
N PRO A 571 -38.43 -39.62 14.52
CA PRO A 571 -39.88 -39.53 14.53
C PRO A 571 -40.32 -38.48 13.51
N VAL A 572 -41.16 -38.90 12.57
CA VAL A 572 -41.88 -38.02 11.66
C VAL A 572 -42.72 -37.07 12.52
N ALA A 573 -42.49 -35.77 12.41
CA ALA A 573 -43.28 -34.77 13.13
C ALA A 573 -44.76 -34.90 12.74
N ALA A 574 -45.62 -35.02 13.75
CA ALA A 574 -47.05 -35.03 13.57
C ALA A 574 -47.53 -33.70 12.99
N TYR A 575 -48.34 -33.80 11.94
CA TYR A 575 -49.12 -32.73 11.34
C TYR A 575 -49.84 -31.92 12.44
N PRO A 576 -49.79 -30.57 12.47
CA PRO A 576 -50.57 -29.82 13.42
C PRO A 576 -52.08 -30.00 13.15
N PRO A 577 -52.90 -30.00 14.22
CA PRO A 577 -54.32 -30.33 14.14
C PRO A 577 -55.13 -29.24 13.43
N SER A 578 -56.13 -29.73 12.70
CA SER A 578 -57.26 -28.99 12.13
C SER A 578 -57.91 -28.04 13.15
N GLY A 579 -57.85 -26.73 12.87
CA GLY A 579 -58.48 -25.70 13.70
C GLY A 579 -58.05 -24.28 13.35
N ILE A 580 -58.29 -23.84 12.11
CA ILE A 580 -58.31 -22.40 11.75
C ILE A 580 -59.69 -22.12 11.12
N PRO A 581 -60.39 -21.04 11.50
CA PRO A 581 -61.74 -20.74 11.02
C PRO A 581 -61.81 -20.59 9.49
N ASP A 582 -62.89 -21.09 8.90
CA ASP A 582 -63.27 -20.99 7.47
C ASP A 582 -63.62 -19.55 7.04
N ASP A 583 -62.71 -18.58 7.17
CA ASP A 583 -62.97 -17.19 6.72
C ASP A 583 -61.98 -16.63 5.67
N ASP A 584 -60.94 -17.39 5.26
CA ASP A 584 -59.96 -16.90 4.26
C ASP A 584 -59.96 -17.67 2.92
N LEU A 585 -61.04 -18.39 2.60
CA LEU A 585 -61.22 -19.02 1.28
C LEU A 585 -61.67 -18.04 0.16
N ALA A 586 -61.41 -16.75 0.34
CA ALA A 586 -61.68 -15.70 -0.65
C ALA A 586 -60.44 -14.89 -1.06
N ALA A 587 -59.23 -15.43 -0.91
CA ALA A 587 -58.05 -14.87 -1.56
C ALA A 587 -58.04 -15.28 -3.04
N GLY A 588 -58.62 -14.42 -3.88
CA GLY A 588 -58.75 -14.62 -5.32
C GLY A 588 -57.42 -14.88 -6.03
N SER A 589 -57.54 -15.34 -7.28
CA SER A 589 -56.51 -15.70 -8.27
C SER A 589 -55.41 -14.64 -8.59
N ALA A 590 -55.21 -13.67 -7.72
CA ALA A 590 -54.24 -12.59 -7.84
C ALA A 590 -52.78 -13.08 -7.88
N PRO A 591 -52.30 -14.03 -7.04
CA PRO A 591 -50.90 -14.48 -7.10
C PRO A 591 -50.54 -15.13 -8.43
N GLU A 592 -51.46 -15.90 -9.02
CA GLU A 592 -51.27 -16.58 -10.31
C GLU A 592 -51.25 -15.59 -11.48
N PHE A 593 -52.11 -14.56 -11.43
CA PHE A 593 -52.12 -13.49 -12.43
C PHE A 593 -50.82 -12.66 -12.40
N TYR A 594 -50.33 -12.30 -11.23
CA TYR A 594 -49.06 -11.56 -11.10
C TYR A 594 -47.84 -12.41 -11.51
N GLY A 595 -47.85 -13.71 -11.21
CA GLY A 595 -46.82 -14.65 -11.67
C GLY A 595 -46.77 -14.76 -13.20
N PHE A 596 -47.94 -14.85 -13.85
CA PHE A 596 -48.04 -14.90 -15.31
C PHE A 596 -47.56 -13.60 -15.97
N VAL A 597 -48.00 -12.43 -15.48
CA VAL A 597 -47.57 -11.13 -16.01
C VAL A 597 -46.08 -10.90 -15.79
N ALA A 598 -45.53 -11.26 -14.63
CA ALA A 598 -44.10 -11.15 -14.36
C ALA A 598 -43.27 -12.08 -15.25
N GLY A 599 -43.71 -13.31 -15.47
CA GLY A 599 -43.08 -14.26 -16.37
C GLY A 599 -43.07 -13.77 -17.82
N LEU A 600 -44.19 -13.21 -18.30
CA LEU A 600 -44.30 -12.69 -19.65
C LEU A 600 -43.44 -11.42 -19.84
N ALA A 601 -43.44 -10.51 -18.86
CA ALA A 601 -42.61 -9.30 -18.89
C ALA A 601 -41.11 -9.64 -18.87
N THR A 602 -40.68 -10.58 -18.03
CA THR A 602 -39.27 -11.02 -17.97
C THR A 602 -38.85 -11.74 -19.25
N GLY A 603 -39.73 -12.55 -19.85
CA GLY A 603 -39.49 -13.18 -21.15
C GLY A 603 -39.28 -12.16 -22.27
N ILE A 604 -40.12 -11.12 -22.35
CA ILE A 604 -39.98 -10.06 -23.34
C ILE A 604 -38.68 -9.28 -23.13
N LEU A 605 -38.37 -8.89 -21.90
CA LEU A 605 -37.14 -8.17 -21.58
C LEU A 605 -35.88 -9.00 -21.90
N TRP A 606 -35.94 -10.31 -21.69
CA TRP A 606 -34.84 -11.20 -22.05
C TRP A 606 -34.63 -11.28 -23.56
N VAL A 607 -35.70 -11.36 -24.35
CA VAL A 607 -35.60 -11.33 -25.82
C VAL A 607 -35.02 -9.99 -26.29
N ILE A 608 -35.47 -8.87 -25.73
CA ILE A 608 -34.93 -7.54 -26.04
C ILE A 608 -33.44 -7.46 -25.70
N TYR A 609 -33.02 -8.00 -24.54
CA TYR A 609 -31.62 -8.08 -24.12
C TYR A 609 -30.77 -8.87 -25.11
N ILE A 610 -31.23 -10.06 -25.54
CA ILE A 610 -30.50 -10.88 -26.51
C ILE A 610 -30.40 -10.19 -27.87
N LEU A 611 -31.49 -9.55 -28.33
CA LEU A 611 -31.49 -8.79 -29.57
C LEU A 611 -30.52 -7.60 -29.52
N TRP A 612 -30.52 -6.85 -28.42
CA TRP A 612 -29.56 -5.77 -28.19
C TRP A 612 -28.10 -6.28 -28.13
N ALA A 613 -27.86 -7.41 -27.47
CA ALA A 613 -26.53 -7.99 -27.32
C ALA A 613 -25.95 -8.52 -28.66
N LEU A 614 -26.79 -9.11 -29.52
CA LEU A 614 -26.33 -9.86 -30.71
C LEU A 614 -26.54 -9.16 -32.05
N LEU A 615 -27.55 -8.29 -32.21
CA LEU A 615 -27.80 -7.62 -33.49
C LEU A 615 -26.72 -6.58 -33.78
N PRO A 616 -26.17 -6.45 -35.01
CA PRO A 616 -25.24 -5.38 -35.37
C PRO A 616 -25.81 -3.97 -35.21
N ASP A 617 -24.95 -2.98 -34.93
CA ASP A 617 -25.33 -1.57 -34.73
C ASP A 617 -26.08 -0.95 -35.93
N SER A 618 -25.78 -1.40 -37.15
CA SER A 618 -26.45 -0.96 -38.37
C SER A 618 -27.94 -1.32 -38.39
N ILE A 619 -28.30 -2.48 -37.86
CA ILE A 619 -29.69 -2.95 -37.78
C ILE A 619 -30.43 -2.17 -36.69
N ILE A 620 -29.82 -1.98 -35.52
CA ILE A 620 -30.42 -1.25 -34.39
C ILE A 620 -30.70 0.21 -34.75
N ARG A 621 -29.71 0.90 -35.35
CA ARG A 621 -29.90 2.28 -35.84
C ARG A 621 -30.90 2.36 -36.98
N GLY A 622 -30.98 1.33 -37.83
CA GLY A 622 -32.00 1.19 -38.88
C GLY A 622 -33.43 1.10 -38.36
N MET A 623 -33.64 0.63 -37.12
CA MET A 623 -34.94 0.65 -36.45
C MET A 623 -35.28 2.00 -35.78
N GLY A 624 -34.45 3.03 -35.95
CA GLY A 624 -34.65 4.36 -35.37
C GLY A 624 -34.21 4.51 -33.91
N ILE A 625 -33.52 3.51 -33.35
CA ILE A 625 -33.00 3.55 -31.98
C ILE A 625 -31.64 4.29 -32.00
N THR A 626 -31.63 5.51 -31.48
CA THR A 626 -30.44 6.40 -31.49
C THR A 626 -29.59 6.30 -30.23
N TRP A 627 -30.13 5.73 -29.15
CA TRP A 627 -29.42 5.54 -27.88
C TRP A 627 -29.72 4.15 -27.30
N TYR A 628 -28.66 3.44 -26.91
CA TYR A 628 -28.71 2.19 -26.16
C TYR A 628 -27.40 2.03 -25.34
N PRO A 629 -27.41 1.26 -24.24
CA PRO A 629 -26.21 1.04 -23.41
C PRO A 629 -25.05 0.42 -24.19
N SER A 630 -23.82 0.60 -23.71
CA SER A 630 -22.62 0.01 -24.33
C SER A 630 -22.62 -1.52 -24.24
N ARG A 631 -22.08 -2.19 -25.26
CA ARG A 631 -22.15 -3.67 -25.36
C ARG A 631 -21.34 -4.40 -24.29
N GLU A 632 -20.39 -3.76 -23.61
CA GLU A 632 -19.72 -4.40 -22.47
C GLU A 632 -20.71 -4.84 -21.37
N TRP A 633 -21.85 -4.15 -21.25
CA TRP A 633 -22.89 -4.53 -20.29
C TRP A 633 -23.53 -5.90 -20.60
N ALA A 634 -23.44 -6.40 -21.83
CA ALA A 634 -23.91 -7.74 -22.18
C ALA A 634 -23.09 -8.87 -21.52
N LEU A 635 -21.84 -8.57 -21.11
CA LEU A 635 -20.99 -9.48 -20.34
C LEU A 635 -21.01 -9.16 -18.84
N LEU A 636 -21.07 -7.88 -18.50
CA LEU A 636 -21.06 -7.45 -17.10
C LEU A 636 -22.34 -7.85 -16.37
N ILE A 637 -23.53 -7.71 -16.99
CA ILE A 637 -24.81 -8.03 -16.33
C ILE A 637 -24.87 -9.49 -15.85
N PRO A 638 -24.58 -10.51 -16.69
CA PRO A 638 -24.52 -11.90 -16.22
C PRO A 638 -23.44 -12.14 -15.15
N SER A 639 -22.28 -11.49 -15.28
CA SER A 639 -21.18 -11.64 -14.34
C SER A 639 -21.53 -11.10 -12.94
N TYR A 640 -22.15 -9.92 -12.88
CA TYR A 640 -22.64 -9.34 -11.62
C TYR A 640 -23.77 -10.17 -11.02
N ALA A 641 -24.68 -10.73 -11.84
CA ALA A 641 -25.74 -11.60 -11.34
C ALA A 641 -25.18 -12.88 -10.69
N VAL A 642 -24.18 -13.52 -11.32
CA VAL A 642 -23.50 -14.70 -10.74
C VAL A 642 -22.82 -14.32 -9.42
N PHE A 643 -22.10 -13.19 -9.39
CA PHE A 643 -21.46 -12.73 -8.16
C PHE A 643 -22.46 -12.45 -7.05
N LEU A 644 -23.59 -11.82 -7.35
CA LEU A 644 -24.67 -11.55 -6.39
C LEU A 644 -25.27 -12.84 -5.82
N VAL A 645 -25.50 -13.84 -6.67
CA VAL A 645 -26.00 -15.15 -6.22
C VAL A 645 -24.99 -15.83 -5.30
N LEU A 646 -23.71 -15.86 -5.69
CA LEU A 646 -22.65 -16.44 -4.86
C LEU A 646 -22.54 -15.72 -3.52
N LEU A 647 -22.55 -14.38 -3.53
CA LEU A 647 -22.52 -13.56 -2.32
C LEU A 647 -23.72 -13.85 -1.42
N THR A 648 -24.92 -14.02 -2.00
CA THR A 648 -26.13 -14.37 -1.24
C THR A 648 -25.97 -15.71 -0.54
N TYR A 649 -25.45 -16.73 -1.23
CA TYR A 649 -25.17 -18.04 -0.62
C TYR A 649 -24.09 -17.95 0.47
N PHE A 650 -22.98 -17.26 0.21
CA PHE A 650 -21.93 -17.07 1.22
C PHE A 650 -22.45 -16.36 2.46
N THR A 651 -23.27 -15.32 2.27
CA THR A 651 -23.89 -14.57 3.37
C THR A 651 -24.86 -15.45 4.14
N TYR A 652 -25.69 -16.24 3.44
CA TYR A 652 -26.59 -17.19 4.09
C TYR A 652 -25.83 -18.24 4.91
N PHE A 653 -24.77 -18.83 4.38
CA PHE A 653 -23.92 -19.77 5.12
C PHE A 653 -23.25 -19.12 6.32
N ALA A 654 -22.71 -17.90 6.17
CA ALA A 654 -22.09 -17.17 7.26
C ALA A 654 -23.10 -16.86 8.38
N LEU A 655 -24.32 -16.44 8.02
CA LEU A 655 -25.40 -16.20 8.97
C LEU A 655 -25.87 -17.49 9.65
N ALA A 656 -25.95 -18.60 8.93
CA ALA A 656 -26.29 -19.90 9.49
C ALA A 656 -25.23 -20.38 10.49
N ILE A 657 -23.94 -20.23 10.16
CA ILE A 657 -22.82 -20.54 11.06
C ILE A 657 -22.86 -19.62 12.29
N TYR A 658 -23.05 -18.32 12.10
CA TYR A 658 -23.15 -17.36 13.19
C TYR A 658 -24.35 -17.66 14.12
N ALA A 659 -25.48 -18.10 13.56
CA ALA A 659 -26.66 -18.48 14.32
C ALA A 659 -26.54 -19.88 14.97
N THR A 660 -25.50 -20.65 14.66
CA THR A 660 -25.28 -21.97 15.27
C THR A 660 -24.72 -21.79 16.69
N PRO A 661 -25.39 -22.30 17.74
CA PRO A 661 -24.92 -22.17 19.12
C PRO A 661 -23.57 -22.87 19.33
N SER A 662 -22.77 -22.35 20.27
CA SER A 662 -21.51 -22.97 20.68
C SER A 662 -21.73 -24.39 21.25
N TYR A 663 -20.80 -25.31 20.97
CA TYR A 663 -20.82 -26.69 21.52
C TYR A 663 -20.83 -26.75 23.06
N TYR A 664 -20.45 -25.67 23.73
CA TYR A 664 -20.44 -25.57 25.19
C TYR A 664 -21.76 -25.04 25.77
N GLU A 665 -22.66 -24.52 24.93
CA GLU A 665 -23.97 -24.10 25.40
C GLU A 665 -24.83 -25.32 25.68
N VAL A 666 -25.47 -25.35 26.85
CA VAL A 666 -26.43 -26.40 27.24
C VAL A 666 -27.50 -26.57 26.15
N LYS A 667 -27.85 -25.50 25.41
CA LYS A 667 -28.77 -25.49 24.25
C LYS A 667 -28.41 -26.51 23.17
N SER A 668 -27.11 -26.79 22.97
CA SER A 668 -26.60 -27.78 22.02
C SER A 668 -26.72 -29.23 22.50
N ILE A 669 -27.01 -29.47 23.79
CA ILE A 669 -27.26 -30.80 24.35
C ILE A 669 -28.71 -31.19 24.07
N THR A 670 -28.90 -32.14 23.16
CA THR A 670 -30.19 -32.78 22.89
C THR A 670 -30.32 -34.04 23.76
N ASP A 671 -30.90 -33.89 24.95
CA ASP A 671 -31.33 -35.02 25.79
C ASP A 671 -32.87 -35.06 25.79
N VAL A 672 -33.42 -36.27 25.75
CA VAL A 672 -34.86 -36.58 25.85
C VAL A 672 -35.49 -36.11 27.16
N SER A 673 -34.68 -35.74 28.15
CA SER A 673 -35.09 -35.39 29.52
C SER A 673 -35.07 -33.89 29.83
N ARG A 674 -35.10 -33.04 28.80
CA ARG A 674 -34.90 -31.59 28.91
C ARG A 674 -36.14 -30.83 29.41
N GLY A 675 -36.65 -31.22 30.57
CA GLY A 675 -37.78 -30.59 31.22
C GLY A 675 -37.53 -30.43 32.72
N LEU A 676 -36.66 -29.50 33.10
CA LEU A 676 -36.61 -28.95 34.45
C LEU A 676 -36.26 -27.46 34.36
N ASP A 677 -37.28 -26.62 34.46
CA ASP A 677 -37.16 -25.22 34.82
C ASP A 677 -36.61 -25.14 36.25
N SER A 678 -35.46 -24.51 36.46
CA SER A 678 -35.07 -24.05 37.80
C SER A 678 -34.31 -22.73 37.74
N GLU A 679 -34.96 -21.67 38.22
CA GLU A 679 -34.44 -20.32 38.47
C GLU A 679 -33.42 -20.25 39.63
N THR A 680 -32.51 -21.21 39.74
CA THR A 680 -31.47 -21.17 40.77
C THR A 680 -30.10 -21.22 40.13
N GLU A 681 -29.45 -20.05 40.15
CA GLU A 681 -28.08 -19.77 39.74
C GLU A 681 -27.08 -20.44 40.71
N VAL A 682 -27.08 -21.77 40.74
CA VAL A 682 -26.06 -22.56 41.45
C VAL A 682 -25.57 -23.63 40.50
N ILE A 683 -24.54 -23.27 39.73
CA ILE A 683 -23.75 -24.22 38.95
C ILE A 683 -22.96 -25.08 39.95
N PRO A 684 -23.15 -26.41 40.03
CA PRO A 684 -22.19 -27.26 40.73
C PRO A 684 -20.87 -27.21 39.96
N GLN A 685 -19.74 -27.02 40.64
CA GLN A 685 -18.42 -27.09 39.99
C GLN A 685 -18.31 -28.41 39.21
N ALA A 686 -18.12 -28.31 37.90
CA ALA A 686 -17.82 -29.45 37.06
C ALA A 686 -16.41 -29.92 37.42
N TYR A 687 -16.31 -31.04 38.15
CA TYR A 687 -15.04 -31.73 38.36
C TYR A 687 -14.82 -32.72 37.23
N ASP A 688 -13.65 -32.67 36.61
CA ASP A 688 -13.18 -33.77 35.77
C ASP A 688 -13.23 -35.06 36.57
N LEU A 689 -14.00 -36.04 36.08
CA LEU A 689 -14.02 -37.36 36.69
C LEU A 689 -12.62 -37.95 36.53
N PRO A 690 -11.95 -38.37 37.63
CA PRO A 690 -10.63 -38.94 37.55
C PRO A 690 -10.64 -40.08 36.54
N ILE A 691 -9.72 -40.08 35.58
CA ILE A 691 -9.71 -41.08 34.50
C ILE A 691 -9.65 -42.52 35.03
N GLY A 692 -9.10 -42.72 36.24
CA GLY A 692 -9.16 -44.01 36.95
C GLY A 692 -10.58 -44.44 37.35
N LEU A 693 -11.46 -43.51 37.71
CA LEU A 693 -12.87 -43.78 37.99
C LEU A 693 -13.62 -44.16 36.71
N VAL A 694 -13.41 -43.39 35.63
CA VAL A 694 -13.98 -43.65 34.31
C VAL A 694 -13.54 -45.03 33.81
N ASN A 695 -12.24 -45.33 33.91
CA ASN A 695 -11.71 -46.62 33.49
C ASN A 695 -12.22 -47.78 34.35
N ARG A 696 -12.46 -47.57 35.66
CA ARG A 696 -13.03 -48.60 36.52
C ARG A 696 -14.50 -48.86 36.23
N VAL A 697 -15.27 -47.86 35.82
CA VAL A 697 -16.70 -48.02 35.51
C VAL A 697 -16.89 -48.58 34.10
N ILE A 698 -16.11 -48.11 33.12
CA ILE A 698 -16.22 -48.52 31.72
C ILE A 698 -15.49 -49.83 31.46
N TYR A 699 -14.28 -50.00 32.00
CA TYR A 699 -13.41 -51.15 31.72
C TYR A 699 -13.18 -52.07 32.93
N GLY A 700 -13.70 -51.72 34.11
CA GLY A 700 -13.64 -52.61 35.26
C GLY A 700 -14.49 -53.84 35.03
N LYS A 701 -13.85 -55.01 35.05
CA LYS A 701 -14.51 -56.31 34.86
C LYS A 701 -15.70 -56.45 35.80
N ARG A 702 -16.91 -56.45 35.26
CA ARG A 702 -18.12 -56.96 35.93
C ARG A 702 -17.87 -58.42 36.29
N HIS A 703 -17.49 -58.70 37.53
CA HIS A 703 -17.60 -60.05 38.08
C HIS A 703 -19.09 -60.41 38.11
N GLN A 704 -19.52 -61.20 37.12
CA GLN A 704 -20.78 -61.91 37.23
C GLN A 704 -20.66 -62.92 38.36
N VAL A 705 -21.45 -62.69 39.41
CA VAL A 705 -21.84 -63.70 40.38
C VAL A 705 -22.62 -64.77 39.63
N LYS A 706 -22.01 -65.94 39.45
CA LYS A 706 -22.73 -67.19 39.25
C LYS A 706 -22.21 -68.22 40.24
N HIS A 707 -23.14 -68.67 41.06
CA HIS A 707 -23.12 -69.83 41.95
C HIS A 707 -22.17 -70.94 41.52
N LEU A 708 -21.50 -71.55 42.51
CA LEU A 708 -21.47 -73.00 42.71
C LEU A 708 -21.11 -73.31 44.17
N SER A 709 -22.10 -73.79 44.90
CA SER A 709 -21.97 -74.57 46.12
C SER A 709 -21.49 -75.99 45.79
N ASN A 710 -20.63 -76.52 46.65
CA ASN A 710 -20.33 -77.95 46.88
C ASN A 710 -19.74 -78.77 45.70
N GLN A 711 -18.43 -78.99 45.73
CA GLN A 711 -17.80 -80.26 46.17
C GLN A 711 -16.28 -80.12 46.22
#